data_AF-A0A640XKB8-F1
#
_entry.id   AF-A0A640XKB8-F1
#
_cell.length_a   1.000
_cell.length_b   1.000
_cell.length_c   1.000
_cell.angle_alpha   90.00
_cell.angle_beta   90.00
_cell.angle_gamma   90.00
#
_symmetry.space_group_name_H-M   'P 1'
#
loop_
_entity.id
_entity.type
_entity.pdbx_description
1 polymer ?
#
loop_
_entity_poly.entity_id
_entity_poly.type
_entity_poly.pdbx_seq_one_letter_code
_entity_poly.pdbx_strand_id
1 'polypeptide(L)'
;MKKIIGIVLGVVFVLVVGAVVTPFLIDLNKYKGKIIDIAKPHVARDLDFGGIKLTILKGLGAEIQGLRIAENPGFGVGDFLNLERLRVKVKLFPLLKKQIQVKELILDKPVVRLIKNTKGELNIADLMGSEVKEQKAKEQKDTESTEKKDNENNGSENDENEVKNGNTFLAGLLVSKFTLNHGHIDFIDEFTQPGTTTTTTIDLLDMKFTDVSVNKPIRMSMTARLPGGAKQNFMIKGAIGPLGDTLNIKRLFMDIALSLEEFDLGTCKSYLPADMPLSPIDGVISMDISLRGDMASGVTSEGQMQCKELILAEGNDKKALGKMHITLLEKMKLAWEKGIANIDRLDLSMNENTISLTGNVEGFNTKPQWDITLRAQTINPDYAFLFYPSLRESLPKDVSFSGSLGMEMISKGNIGNLQADCNVDMKDLDILYGETFRKPRPIPCQISIKASKTGDDIQLDPCVIKMHTLFLRTSGKITGLTNPRFDLSMNTEDTSLKGWESLVPALKEYEPEGNFVLQSSLKGTMEDAAVNLQFSSPRLAFKLSQSSDDGQKTATSQGFFESMDMKVQAVKKDEAIMGSGNLEVKKGEVLAAPFEKMQAQFDYQNDILGIHGFRVHAFQGDVAMDGKVKPRELRWNVKPVITNIHVAEAMDTFTQYKGLFKGIFSGSFTANNAGDGKQKGAMNASGSFRLDQGEIMNLNLIDTVLDALFGIKGVSKFLEKEGSELEKQKITRFDSLDGDFSMTGNKIDLKKVALHNIHTAKATDSDAFIEGLIDCNTSGLDLKGKVVLSPEYSAKLAKKTEPLNALLNPENRMVLPITVKGSINKPMPILDIPYVTSAMAKYYGRKELEKLGDKIGLPKKGDKDQQGKKSPIGDILKDILK
;
A
#
# COMPACT_ATOMS: atom_id res chain seq x y z
N MET A 1 14.89 58.83 -80.62
CA MET A 1 15.30 57.89 -79.54
C MET A 1 16.82 57.61 -79.48
N LYS A 2 17.54 57.35 -80.59
CA LYS A 2 18.99 57.02 -80.57
C LYS A 2 19.93 58.09 -79.94
N LYS A 3 19.66 59.40 -80.09
CA LYS A 3 20.51 60.48 -79.50
C LYS A 3 20.36 60.63 -77.98
N ILE A 4 19.15 60.40 -77.45
CA ILE A 4 18.88 60.45 -76.01
C ILE A 4 19.53 59.25 -75.32
N ILE A 5 19.49 58.07 -75.94
CA ILE A 5 20.17 56.86 -75.45
C ILE A 5 21.69 57.06 -75.38
N GLY A 6 22.30 57.70 -76.39
CA GLY A 6 23.73 58.00 -76.39
C GLY A 6 24.16 58.98 -75.29
N ILE A 7 23.37 60.03 -75.02
CA ILE A 7 23.64 61.00 -73.95
C ILE A 7 23.47 60.35 -72.57
N VAL A 8 22.40 59.56 -72.38
CA VAL A 8 22.18 58.82 -71.13
C VAL A 8 23.31 57.83 -70.89
N LEU A 9 23.73 57.08 -71.91
CA LEU A 9 24.88 56.17 -71.82
C LEU A 9 26.19 56.88 -71.52
N GLY A 10 26.44 58.05 -72.13
CA GLY A 10 27.63 58.86 -71.85
C GLY A 10 27.66 59.39 -70.41
N VAL A 11 26.53 59.89 -69.90
CA VAL A 11 26.40 60.35 -68.50
C VAL A 11 26.56 59.18 -67.53
N VAL A 12 25.94 58.03 -67.81
CA VAL A 12 26.09 56.82 -67.00
C VAL A 12 27.55 56.34 -67.01
N PHE A 13 28.22 56.34 -68.17
CA PHE A 13 29.63 55.98 -68.27
C PHE A 13 30.53 56.91 -67.45
N VAL A 14 30.33 58.23 -67.54
CA VAL A 14 31.08 59.21 -66.74
C VAL A 14 30.83 59.02 -65.24
N LEU A 15 29.58 58.75 -64.83
CA LEU A 15 29.24 58.49 -63.43
C LEU A 15 29.86 57.19 -62.92
N VAL A 16 29.90 56.14 -63.74
CA VAL A 16 30.52 54.85 -63.40
C VAL A 16 32.04 55.02 -63.29
N VAL A 17 32.69 55.66 -64.26
CA VAL A 17 34.13 55.96 -64.22
C VAL A 17 34.45 56.84 -63.01
N GLY A 18 33.66 57.88 -62.74
CA GLY A 18 33.78 58.71 -61.54
C GLY A 18 33.67 57.89 -60.25
N ALA A 19 32.69 57.00 -60.13
CA ALA A 19 32.53 56.12 -58.98
C ALA A 19 33.69 55.12 -58.79
N VAL A 20 34.36 54.71 -59.88
CA VAL A 20 35.55 53.84 -59.84
C VAL A 20 36.80 54.60 -59.44
N VAL A 21 36.99 55.83 -59.94
CA VAL A 21 38.22 56.62 -59.72
C VAL A 21 38.22 57.37 -58.39
N THR A 22 37.08 57.90 -57.94
CA THR A 22 36.96 58.73 -56.73
C THR A 22 37.54 58.10 -55.45
N PRO A 23 37.35 56.78 -55.17
CA PRO A 23 37.96 56.13 -53.99
C PRO A 23 39.49 56.19 -53.96
N PHE A 24 40.16 56.36 -55.11
CA PHE A 24 41.61 56.48 -55.21
C PHE A 24 42.12 57.92 -55.05
N LEU A 25 41.25 58.93 -55.23
CA LEU A 25 41.59 60.35 -55.09
C LEU A 25 41.41 60.87 -53.65
N ILE A 26 40.53 60.24 -52.87
CA ILE A 26 40.20 60.65 -51.51
C ILE A 26 40.81 59.67 -50.49
N ASP A 27 41.96 60.05 -49.92
CA ASP A 27 42.62 59.28 -48.86
C ASP A 27 42.04 59.63 -47.47
N LEU A 28 41.18 58.75 -46.95
CA LEU A 28 40.58 58.90 -45.62
C LEU A 28 41.59 58.64 -44.48
N ASN A 29 42.74 58.01 -44.74
CA ASN A 29 43.71 57.68 -43.67
C ASN A 29 44.32 58.92 -43.03
N LYS A 30 44.37 60.06 -43.74
CA LYS A 30 44.81 61.36 -43.19
C LYS A 30 43.96 61.81 -41.99
N TYR A 31 42.74 61.31 -41.85
CA TYR A 31 41.83 61.63 -40.75
C TYR A 31 41.85 60.61 -39.62
N LYS A 32 42.66 59.54 -39.70
CA LYS A 32 42.71 58.47 -38.69
C LYS A 32 42.86 59.01 -37.26
N GLY A 33 43.88 59.85 -37.02
CA GLY A 33 44.12 60.43 -35.69
C GLY A 33 42.92 61.20 -35.15
N LYS A 34 42.33 62.08 -35.98
CA LYS A 34 41.13 62.84 -35.60
C LYS A 34 39.92 61.94 -35.32
N ILE A 35 39.74 60.86 -36.07
CA ILE A 35 38.64 59.90 -35.85
C ILE A 35 38.84 59.19 -34.50
N ILE A 36 40.07 58.80 -34.17
CA ILE A 36 40.40 58.20 -32.87
C ILE A 36 40.16 59.20 -31.74
N ASP A 37 40.62 60.44 -31.88
CA ASP A 37 40.44 61.50 -30.89
C ASP A 37 38.95 61.81 -30.63
N ILE A 38 38.11 61.75 -31.68
CA ILE A 38 36.65 61.93 -31.56
C ILE A 38 36.00 60.70 -30.92
N ALA A 39 36.44 59.48 -31.24
CA ALA A 39 35.82 58.25 -30.75
C ALA A 39 36.21 57.92 -29.30
N LYS A 40 37.44 58.25 -28.87
CA LYS A 40 38.00 57.88 -27.57
C LYS A 40 37.15 58.32 -26.36
N PRO A 41 36.58 59.54 -26.31
CA PRO A 41 35.68 59.95 -25.23
C PRO A 41 34.38 59.15 -25.15
N HIS A 42 33.93 58.57 -26.27
CA HIS A 42 32.66 57.84 -26.34
C HIS A 42 32.78 56.34 -26.06
N VAL A 43 33.97 55.76 -26.23
CA VAL A 43 34.25 54.35 -25.97
C VAL A 43 34.88 54.13 -24.59
N ALA A 44 35.40 55.20 -23.96
CA ALA A 44 36.07 55.16 -22.66
C ALA A 44 37.26 54.17 -22.58
N ARG A 45 37.82 53.77 -23.73
CA ARG A 45 38.95 52.85 -23.87
C ARG A 45 39.86 53.27 -24.99
N ASP A 46 41.10 52.79 -24.96
CA ASP A 46 42.01 52.94 -26.09
C ASP A 46 41.49 52.16 -27.29
N LEU A 47 41.50 52.80 -28.45
CA LEU A 47 41.03 52.24 -29.70
C LEU A 47 42.01 52.58 -30.83
N ASP A 48 42.24 51.64 -31.75
CA ASP A 48 43.07 51.82 -32.92
C ASP A 48 42.51 51.03 -34.11
N PHE A 49 42.91 51.37 -35.33
CA PHE A 49 42.56 50.61 -36.53
C PHE A 49 43.64 50.69 -37.61
N GLY A 50 43.85 49.63 -38.38
CA GLY A 50 44.89 49.57 -39.42
C GLY A 50 44.76 50.63 -40.52
N GLY A 51 43.55 50.87 -41.05
CA GLY A 51 43.32 51.89 -42.07
C GLY A 51 41.84 52.11 -42.42
N ILE A 52 41.54 53.17 -43.17
CA ILE A 52 40.18 53.53 -43.59
C ILE A 52 40.14 53.84 -45.10
N LYS A 53 39.15 53.30 -45.81
CA LYS A 53 38.96 53.44 -47.26
C LYS A 53 37.56 53.92 -47.59
N LEU A 54 37.43 54.79 -48.59
CA LEU A 54 36.13 55.21 -49.11
C LEU A 54 35.52 54.07 -49.95
N THR A 55 34.24 53.75 -49.73
CA THR A 55 33.50 52.80 -50.56
C THR A 55 32.44 53.55 -51.36
N ILE A 56 32.34 53.30 -52.67
CA ILE A 56 31.30 53.91 -53.54
C ILE A 56 30.52 52.80 -54.27
N LEU A 57 31.21 51.93 -55.00
CA LEU A 57 30.59 50.84 -55.79
C LEU A 57 29.82 49.82 -54.94
N LYS A 58 30.34 49.50 -53.73
CA LYS A 58 29.69 48.58 -52.78
C LYS A 58 28.67 49.28 -51.86
N GLY A 59 28.33 50.53 -52.18
CA GLY A 59 27.57 51.46 -51.36
C GLY A 59 28.44 52.60 -50.84
N LEU A 60 27.90 53.82 -50.86
CA LEU A 60 28.59 55.03 -50.38
C LEU A 60 28.83 54.95 -48.87
N GLY A 61 30.09 55.05 -48.45
CA GLY A 61 30.47 54.87 -47.05
C GLY A 61 31.98 54.77 -46.83
N ALA A 62 32.37 54.24 -45.66
CA ALA A 62 33.75 53.98 -45.30
C ALA A 62 33.94 52.52 -44.82
N GLU A 63 35.09 51.94 -45.15
CA GLU A 63 35.55 50.65 -44.64
C GLU A 63 36.79 50.88 -43.76
N ILE A 64 36.68 50.54 -42.48
CA ILE A 64 37.76 50.56 -41.49
C ILE A 64 38.30 49.13 -41.37
N GLN A 65 39.62 48.96 -41.50
CA GLN A 65 40.31 47.67 -41.48
C GLN A 65 41.04 47.48 -40.15
N GLY A 66 40.90 46.31 -39.52
CA GLY A 66 41.60 45.91 -38.30
C GLY A 66 41.31 46.80 -37.10
N LEU A 67 40.03 47.08 -36.82
CA LEU A 67 39.63 47.88 -35.65
C LEU A 67 39.84 47.06 -34.37
N ARG A 68 40.48 47.68 -33.38
CA ARG A 68 40.75 47.13 -32.05
C ARG A 68 40.31 48.10 -30.98
N ILE A 69 39.67 47.58 -29.94
CA ILE A 69 39.34 48.29 -28.72
C ILE A 69 39.98 47.52 -27.58
N ALA A 70 40.84 48.20 -26.83
CA ALA A 70 41.57 47.61 -25.71
C ALA A 70 40.61 47.11 -24.61
N GLU A 71 41.09 46.15 -23.84
CA GLU A 71 40.39 45.72 -22.62
C GLU A 71 40.47 46.80 -21.54
N ASN A 72 39.48 46.80 -20.64
CA ASN A 72 39.51 47.55 -19.41
C ASN A 72 40.72 47.10 -18.57
N PRO A 73 41.64 48.00 -18.15
CA PRO A 73 42.82 47.64 -17.37
C PRO A 73 42.51 46.86 -16.08
N GLY A 74 41.31 47.03 -15.51
CA GLY A 74 40.85 46.27 -14.34
C GLY A 74 40.55 44.78 -14.61
N PHE A 75 40.52 44.36 -15.88
CA PHE A 75 40.21 43.01 -16.34
C PHE A 75 41.38 42.33 -17.08
N GLY A 76 42.52 43.01 -17.20
CA GLY A 76 43.77 42.45 -17.74
C GLY A 76 44.31 43.19 -18.97
N VAL A 77 45.21 42.52 -19.69
CA VAL A 77 45.89 43.04 -20.88
C VAL A 77 45.35 42.32 -22.13
N GLY A 78 45.07 43.08 -23.19
CA GLY A 78 44.60 42.55 -24.48
C GLY A 78 43.54 43.43 -25.11
N ASP A 79 42.87 42.90 -26.13
CA ASP A 79 41.76 43.55 -26.82
C ASP A 79 40.42 43.01 -26.28
N PHE A 80 39.49 43.91 -25.97
CA PHE A 80 38.08 43.58 -25.71
C PHE A 80 37.34 43.23 -27.01
N LEU A 81 37.56 44.03 -28.05
CA LEU A 81 36.99 43.85 -29.37
C LEU A 81 38.10 43.96 -30.42
N ASN A 82 38.17 42.99 -31.31
CA ASN A 82 39.01 43.05 -32.52
C ASN A 82 38.16 42.61 -33.71
N LEU A 83 38.18 43.33 -34.83
CA LEU A 83 37.44 42.93 -36.03
C LEU A 83 38.22 43.22 -37.31
N GLU A 84 38.10 42.32 -38.30
CA GLU A 84 38.84 42.44 -39.57
C GLU A 84 38.40 43.68 -40.36
N ARG A 85 37.09 43.88 -40.50
CA ARG A 85 36.54 45.01 -41.26
C ARG A 85 35.24 45.54 -40.65
N LEU A 86 35.15 46.85 -40.49
CA LEU A 86 33.94 47.59 -40.16
C LEU A 86 33.53 48.42 -41.37
N ARG A 87 32.34 48.19 -41.92
CA ARG A 87 31.79 48.98 -43.02
C ARG A 87 30.63 49.84 -42.53
N VAL A 88 30.77 51.15 -42.69
CA VAL A 88 29.75 52.13 -42.35
C VAL A 88 29.20 52.71 -43.65
N LYS A 89 27.99 52.33 -44.04
CA LYS A 89 27.33 52.90 -45.23
C LYS A 89 26.44 54.05 -44.82
N VAL A 90 26.41 55.11 -45.62
CA VAL A 90 25.61 56.31 -45.36
C VAL A 90 24.51 56.48 -46.40
N LYS A 91 23.48 57.25 -46.06
CA LYS A 91 22.42 57.61 -47.02
C LYS A 91 22.93 58.67 -48.02
N LEU A 92 22.70 58.46 -49.32
CA LEU A 92 23.17 59.35 -50.38
C LEU A 92 22.52 60.75 -50.35
N PHE A 93 21.18 60.82 -50.29
CA PHE A 93 20.47 62.10 -50.37
C PHE A 93 20.76 63.07 -49.20
N PRO A 94 20.81 62.63 -47.92
CA PRO A 94 21.25 63.48 -46.81
C PRO A 94 22.69 63.97 -46.97
N LEU A 95 23.58 63.15 -47.53
CA LEU A 95 24.98 63.52 -47.71
C LEU A 95 25.16 64.69 -48.68
N LEU A 96 24.33 64.79 -49.73
CA LEU A 96 24.28 65.95 -50.62
C LEU A 96 23.89 67.25 -49.88
N LYS A 97 23.15 67.13 -48.77
CA LYS A 97 22.81 68.22 -47.85
C LYS A 97 23.81 68.38 -46.69
N LYS A 98 24.98 67.74 -46.77
CA LYS A 98 26.01 67.69 -45.72
C LYS A 98 25.54 67.06 -44.40
N GLN A 99 24.52 66.20 -44.43
CA GLN A 99 24.04 65.45 -43.27
C GLN A 99 24.50 63.99 -43.35
N ILE A 100 25.27 63.55 -42.36
CA ILE A 100 25.74 62.17 -42.28
C ILE A 100 24.69 61.34 -41.53
N GLN A 101 24.05 60.41 -42.23
CA GLN A 101 23.13 59.45 -41.62
C GLN A 101 23.57 58.03 -41.99
N VAL A 102 23.84 57.21 -40.98
CA VAL A 102 24.24 55.81 -41.17
C VAL A 102 23.04 55.01 -41.66
N LYS A 103 23.21 54.34 -42.81
CA LYS A 103 22.22 53.44 -43.42
C LYS A 103 22.41 52.01 -42.93
N GLU A 104 23.66 51.53 -42.94
CA GLU A 104 24.00 50.15 -42.64
C GLU A 104 25.36 50.07 -41.95
N LEU A 105 25.43 49.31 -40.86
CA LEU A 105 26.66 48.98 -40.15
C LEU A 105 26.96 47.49 -40.36
N ILE A 106 28.15 47.15 -40.87
CA ILE A 106 28.55 45.76 -41.11
C ILE A 106 29.86 45.46 -40.39
N LEU A 107 29.83 44.52 -39.45
CA LEU A 107 31.01 44.01 -38.75
C LEU A 107 31.38 42.65 -39.34
N ASP A 108 32.57 42.53 -39.93
CA ASP A 108 33.07 41.27 -40.46
C ASP A 108 34.12 40.68 -39.50
N LYS A 109 33.86 39.44 -39.06
CA LYS A 109 34.68 38.65 -38.13
C LYS A 109 35.10 39.37 -36.84
N PRO A 110 34.15 39.91 -36.05
CA PRO A 110 34.48 40.45 -34.74
C PRO A 110 34.80 39.32 -33.74
N VAL A 111 35.85 39.52 -32.96
CA VAL A 111 36.23 38.73 -31.79
C VAL A 111 35.99 39.59 -30.56
N VAL A 112 35.08 39.16 -29.69
CA VAL A 112 34.69 39.85 -28.46
C VAL A 112 35.08 38.99 -27.27
N ARG A 113 35.74 39.59 -26.28
CA ARG A 113 36.02 38.93 -24.99
C ARG A 113 35.13 39.53 -23.92
N LEU A 114 34.30 38.72 -23.30
CA LEU A 114 33.44 39.11 -22.19
C LEU A 114 33.97 38.42 -20.93
N ILE A 115 34.41 39.19 -19.94
CA ILE A 115 35.01 38.66 -18.72
C ILE A 115 34.12 39.02 -17.55
N LYS A 116 33.69 38.01 -16.79
CA LYS A 116 33.03 38.16 -15.49
C LYS A 116 34.03 37.78 -14.41
N ASN A 117 34.54 38.77 -13.69
CA ASN A 117 35.58 38.55 -12.67
C ASN A 117 35.01 37.87 -11.41
N THR A 118 35.88 37.52 -10.46
CA THR A 118 35.48 36.87 -9.19
C THR A 118 34.49 37.68 -8.33
N LYS A 119 34.36 38.99 -8.56
CA LYS A 119 33.37 39.86 -7.89
C LYS A 119 32.01 39.88 -8.61
N GLY A 120 31.90 39.19 -9.74
CA GLY A 120 30.72 39.17 -10.60
C GLY A 120 30.59 40.40 -11.49
N GLU A 121 31.60 41.27 -11.52
CA GLU A 121 31.62 42.46 -12.36
C GLU A 121 31.99 42.05 -13.80
N LEU A 122 31.28 42.59 -14.78
CA LEU A 122 31.58 42.38 -16.19
C LEU A 122 32.57 43.41 -16.69
N ASN A 123 33.47 42.99 -17.57
CA ASN A 123 34.43 43.89 -18.19
C ASN A 123 33.78 45.02 -18.97
N ILE A 124 32.52 44.90 -19.41
CA ILE A 124 31.76 45.92 -20.16
C ILE A 124 31.00 46.93 -19.28
N ALA A 125 31.12 46.88 -17.95
CA ALA A 125 30.35 47.76 -17.06
C ALA A 125 30.59 49.26 -17.29
N ASP A 126 31.82 49.64 -17.64
CA ASP A 126 32.21 51.01 -18.02
C ASP A 126 31.55 51.49 -19.33
N LEU A 127 31.19 50.57 -20.22
CA LEU A 127 30.58 50.87 -21.51
C LEU A 127 29.06 51.12 -21.43
N MET A 128 28.41 50.76 -20.31
CA MET A 128 26.95 50.81 -20.17
C MET A 128 26.39 52.09 -19.53
N GLY A 129 27.23 53.09 -19.24
CA GLY A 129 26.80 54.36 -18.64
C GLY A 129 26.58 54.27 -17.12
N SER A 130 27.21 55.17 -16.36
CA SER A 130 27.18 55.16 -14.89
C SER A 130 25.94 55.88 -14.33
N GLU A 131 24.93 55.13 -13.90
CA GLU A 131 23.82 55.65 -13.06
C GLU A 131 23.62 54.82 -11.77
N VAL A 132 24.68 54.22 -11.23
CA VAL A 132 24.62 53.52 -9.93
C VAL A 132 25.64 54.11 -8.97
N LYS A 133 25.44 55.37 -8.56
CA LYS A 133 26.18 55.97 -7.43
C LYS A 133 25.60 57.30 -6.91
N GLU A 134 24.28 57.48 -6.85
CA GLU A 134 23.74 58.70 -6.21
C GLU A 134 22.42 58.53 -5.41
N GLN A 135 22.02 57.30 -5.07
CA GLN A 135 20.86 57.04 -4.20
C GLN A 135 21.18 56.53 -2.79
N LYS A 136 22.45 56.27 -2.44
CA LYS A 136 22.84 55.87 -1.07
C LYS A 136 23.15 57.02 -0.10
N ALA A 137 22.97 58.27 -0.51
CA ALA A 137 23.29 59.44 0.32
C ALA A 137 22.06 60.27 0.79
N LYS A 138 20.82 59.85 0.48
CA LYS A 138 19.60 60.59 0.87
C LYS A 138 18.58 59.80 1.73
N GLU A 139 18.82 58.53 2.03
CA GLU A 139 17.92 57.71 2.88
C GLU A 139 18.22 57.76 4.38
N GLN A 140 18.82 58.84 4.89
CA GLN A 140 19.15 58.93 6.33
C GLN A 140 18.73 60.24 6.99
N LYS A 141 17.68 60.90 6.49
CA LYS A 141 17.18 62.12 7.15
C LYS A 141 15.67 62.33 7.23
N ASP A 142 14.83 61.35 6.91
CA ASP A 142 13.38 61.44 7.17
C ASP A 142 12.87 60.12 7.75
N THR A 143 13.08 59.95 9.05
CA THR A 143 12.28 59.02 9.85
C THR A 143 12.00 59.66 11.20
N GLU A 144 11.08 60.61 11.21
CA GLU A 144 10.28 60.92 12.39
C GLU A 144 8.99 61.61 11.93
N SER A 145 7.85 61.07 12.38
CA SER A 145 6.47 61.59 12.31
C SER A 145 5.54 60.95 11.27
N THR A 146 4.87 59.87 11.69
CA THR A 146 3.60 59.43 11.10
C THR A 146 2.53 59.47 12.19
N GLU A 147 1.56 60.38 12.10
CA GLU A 147 0.22 60.18 12.66
C GLU A 147 -0.87 60.79 11.75
N LYS A 148 -1.71 59.86 11.25
CA LYS A 148 -3.18 59.91 11.07
C LYS A 148 -3.86 60.89 10.09
N LYS A 149 -4.48 60.22 9.10
CA LYS A 149 -5.93 60.15 8.76
C LYS A 149 -6.59 61.16 7.80
N ASP A 150 -7.31 60.52 6.87
CA ASP A 150 -8.59 60.83 6.22
C ASP A 150 -8.72 62.16 5.45
N ASN A 151 -8.96 62.12 4.12
CA ASN A 151 -10.29 61.92 3.54
C ASN A 151 -10.27 62.04 1.99
N GLU A 152 -11.28 61.45 1.35
CA GLU A 152 -11.61 61.52 -0.07
C GLU A 152 -11.93 62.97 -0.53
N ASN A 153 -11.57 63.37 -1.75
CA ASN A 153 -12.47 63.45 -2.92
C ASN A 153 -11.88 64.32 -4.06
N ASN A 154 -12.19 63.90 -5.30
CA ASN A 154 -12.12 64.53 -6.62
C ASN A 154 -11.42 65.89 -6.86
N GLY A 155 -10.61 65.91 -7.94
CA GLY A 155 -10.24 67.12 -8.67
C GLY A 155 -9.34 66.81 -9.87
N SER A 156 -9.94 66.66 -11.05
CA SER A 156 -9.23 66.77 -12.32
C SER A 156 -8.71 68.19 -12.48
N GLU A 157 -7.43 68.38 -12.73
CA GLU A 157 -6.93 69.37 -13.68
C GLU A 157 -5.45 69.15 -14.00
N ASN A 158 -5.14 69.48 -15.25
CA ASN A 158 -3.85 69.40 -15.88
C ASN A 158 -2.77 70.12 -15.06
N ASP A 159 -1.61 69.49 -14.92
CA ASP A 159 -0.38 70.27 -14.97
C ASP A 159 0.70 69.51 -15.73
N GLU A 160 0.99 70.09 -16.88
CA GLU A 160 2.14 69.82 -17.73
C GLU A 160 3.40 70.16 -16.94
N ASN A 161 4.11 69.16 -16.45
CA ASN A 161 5.55 69.27 -16.22
C ASN A 161 6.20 67.95 -16.61
N GLU A 162 6.34 67.78 -17.94
CA GLU A 162 7.33 66.92 -18.57
C GLU A 162 8.72 67.28 -18.01
N VAL A 163 9.18 66.53 -17.02
CA VAL A 163 10.62 66.36 -16.80
C VAL A 163 11.12 65.45 -17.93
N LYS A 164 11.56 66.08 -19.02
CA LYS A 164 12.30 65.46 -20.13
C LYS A 164 13.64 64.92 -19.64
N ASN A 165 13.63 63.73 -19.03
CA ASN A 165 14.80 62.88 -18.94
C ASN A 165 14.53 61.59 -19.73
N GLY A 166 14.40 61.75 -21.05
CA GLY A 166 14.43 60.63 -21.98
C GLY A 166 15.87 60.16 -22.12
N ASN A 167 16.14 58.91 -21.75
CA ASN A 167 17.43 58.24 -21.91
C ASN A 167 18.02 58.50 -23.31
N THR A 168 19.06 59.32 -23.35
CA THR A 168 19.71 59.84 -24.56
C THR A 168 20.42 58.75 -25.37
N PHE A 169 20.53 57.54 -24.84
CA PHE A 169 21.20 56.40 -25.46
C PHE A 169 20.44 55.83 -26.68
N LEU A 170 19.11 55.72 -26.61
CA LEU A 170 18.31 55.16 -27.71
C LEU A 170 18.15 56.12 -28.90
N ALA A 171 18.26 57.43 -28.66
CA ALA A 171 18.20 58.45 -29.70
C ALA A 171 19.39 58.41 -30.68
N GLY A 172 20.51 57.77 -30.29
CA GLY A 172 21.74 57.66 -31.11
C GLY A 172 21.80 56.45 -32.06
N LEU A 173 20.92 55.45 -31.89
CA LEU A 173 20.94 54.18 -32.63
C LEU A 173 20.14 54.21 -33.94
N LEU A 174 20.19 55.32 -34.68
CA LEU A 174 19.49 55.53 -35.97
C LEU A 174 20.11 54.75 -37.15
N VAL A 175 20.71 53.59 -36.92
CA VAL A 175 21.25 52.72 -37.97
C VAL A 175 20.12 51.85 -38.53
N SER A 176 19.69 52.08 -39.78
CA SER A 176 18.53 51.34 -40.35
C SER A 176 18.76 49.82 -40.51
N LYS A 177 20.01 49.39 -40.64
CA LYS A 177 20.40 47.99 -40.79
C LYS A 177 21.72 47.68 -40.09
N PHE A 178 21.74 46.64 -39.27
CA PHE A 178 22.98 46.11 -38.68
C PHE A 178 23.24 44.71 -39.22
N THR A 179 24.49 44.40 -39.51
CA THR A 179 24.90 43.06 -39.91
C THR A 179 26.23 42.71 -39.25
N LEU A 180 26.30 41.53 -38.66
CA LEU A 180 27.53 40.95 -38.13
C LEU A 180 27.72 39.61 -38.82
N ASN A 181 28.91 39.38 -39.39
CA ASN A 181 29.23 38.16 -40.11
C ASN A 181 30.37 37.41 -39.40
N HIS A 182 30.17 36.12 -39.12
CA HIS A 182 31.16 35.20 -38.54
C HIS A 182 31.85 35.74 -37.28
N GLY A 183 31.09 36.27 -36.33
CA GLY A 183 31.60 36.69 -35.03
C GLY A 183 32.03 35.53 -34.14
N HIS A 184 32.88 35.86 -33.18
CA HIS A 184 33.44 35.00 -32.17
C HIS A 184 33.33 35.71 -30.83
N ILE A 185 32.75 35.07 -29.83
CA ILE A 185 32.61 35.60 -28.48
C ILE A 185 33.22 34.57 -27.52
N ASP A 186 34.21 34.99 -26.75
CA ASP A 186 34.71 34.22 -25.61
C ASP A 186 34.15 34.83 -24.33
N PHE A 187 33.24 34.10 -23.68
CA PHE A 187 32.74 34.43 -22.36
C PHE A 187 33.59 33.72 -21.31
N ILE A 188 34.32 34.48 -20.51
CA ILE A 188 35.24 34.01 -19.47
C ILE A 188 34.59 34.31 -18.11
N ASP A 189 34.18 33.26 -17.40
CA ASP A 189 33.50 33.35 -16.12
C ASP A 189 34.39 32.85 -14.99
N GLU A 190 34.74 33.75 -14.07
CA GLU A 190 35.49 33.48 -12.83
C GLU A 190 34.61 33.60 -11.58
N PHE A 191 33.32 33.89 -11.76
CA PHE A 191 32.36 34.13 -10.70
C PHE A 191 31.55 32.88 -10.34
N THR A 192 31.00 32.20 -11.36
CA THR A 192 29.97 31.17 -11.13
C THR A 192 30.50 29.98 -10.35
N GLN A 193 31.77 29.61 -10.55
CA GLN A 193 32.48 28.65 -9.71
C GLN A 193 33.75 29.29 -9.12
N PRO A 194 33.73 29.68 -7.83
CA PRO A 194 34.88 30.28 -7.18
C PRO A 194 36.14 29.40 -7.31
N GLY A 195 37.23 29.97 -7.82
CA GLY A 195 38.50 29.25 -8.01
C GLY A 195 38.65 28.54 -9.36
N THR A 196 37.63 28.58 -10.23
CA THR A 196 37.66 27.99 -11.57
C THR A 196 37.33 29.04 -12.62
N THR A 197 38.18 29.18 -13.65
CA THR A 197 37.86 30.02 -14.82
C THR A 197 37.20 29.15 -15.88
N THR A 198 35.93 29.41 -16.20
CA THR A 198 35.22 28.73 -17.29
C THR A 198 35.19 29.62 -18.52
N THR A 199 35.70 29.13 -19.65
CA THR A 199 35.58 29.81 -20.95
C THR A 199 34.52 29.13 -21.80
N THR A 200 33.53 29.91 -22.23
CA THR A 200 32.47 29.50 -23.16
C THR A 200 32.58 30.29 -24.44
N THR A 201 32.83 29.57 -25.54
CA THR A 201 32.97 30.17 -26.86
C THR A 201 31.68 30.04 -27.66
N ILE A 202 31.26 31.14 -28.26
CA ILE A 202 30.20 31.20 -29.28
C ILE A 202 30.85 31.70 -30.56
N ASP A 203 30.86 30.89 -31.61
CA ASP A 203 31.47 31.26 -32.88
C ASP A 203 30.52 31.07 -34.07
N LEU A 204 31.02 31.40 -35.27
CA LEU A 204 30.18 31.49 -36.48
C LEU A 204 28.91 32.32 -36.22
N LEU A 205 29.03 33.39 -35.41
CA LEU A 205 27.90 34.23 -35.06
C LEU A 205 27.55 35.12 -36.26
N ASP A 206 26.38 34.93 -36.84
CA ASP A 206 25.84 35.85 -37.83
C ASP A 206 24.62 36.55 -37.25
N MET A 207 24.56 37.88 -37.34
CA MET A 207 23.40 38.65 -36.90
C MET A 207 22.96 39.63 -37.96
N LYS A 208 21.66 39.84 -38.08
CA LYS A 208 21.06 40.81 -38.98
C LYS A 208 19.86 41.47 -38.31
N PHE A 209 19.91 42.78 -38.14
CA PHE A 209 18.77 43.60 -37.75
C PHE A 209 18.37 44.50 -38.91
N THR A 210 17.08 44.53 -39.26
CA THR A 210 16.52 45.40 -40.30
C THR A 210 15.35 46.18 -39.75
N ASP A 211 15.10 47.35 -40.33
CA ASP A 211 14.03 48.25 -39.91
C ASP A 211 14.18 48.71 -38.45
N VAL A 212 15.43 48.83 -37.98
CA VAL A 212 15.76 49.34 -36.64
C VAL A 212 15.18 50.74 -36.49
N SER A 213 14.17 50.85 -35.63
CA SER A 213 13.33 52.02 -35.45
C SER A 213 12.73 51.99 -34.06
N VAL A 214 12.54 53.17 -33.45
CA VAL A 214 11.76 53.32 -32.22
C VAL A 214 10.25 53.08 -32.48
N ASN A 215 9.78 53.41 -33.67
CA ASN A 215 8.33 53.45 -33.99
C ASN A 215 7.83 52.27 -34.82
N LYS A 216 8.72 51.34 -35.20
CA LYS A 216 8.36 50.14 -35.98
C LYS A 216 9.01 48.91 -35.35
N PRO A 217 8.41 47.71 -35.50
CA PRO A 217 9.05 46.47 -35.07
C PRO A 217 10.39 46.25 -35.78
N ILE A 218 11.40 45.89 -34.99
CA ILE A 218 12.74 45.57 -35.45
C ILE A 218 12.75 44.10 -35.84
N ARG A 219 13.03 43.81 -37.10
CA ARG A 219 13.21 42.43 -37.57
C ARG A 219 14.63 41.97 -37.30
N MET A 220 14.78 40.79 -36.73
CA MET A 220 16.06 40.21 -36.37
C MET A 220 16.21 38.76 -36.86
N SER A 221 17.45 38.40 -37.14
CA SER A 221 17.89 37.02 -37.35
C SER A 221 19.28 36.88 -36.77
N MET A 222 19.51 35.86 -35.97
CA MET A 222 20.81 35.50 -35.44
C MET A 222 20.99 33.98 -35.55
N THR A 223 22.17 33.56 -36.01
CA THR A 223 22.61 32.16 -36.02
C THR A 223 23.97 32.08 -35.36
N ALA A 224 24.22 31.02 -34.61
CA ALA A 224 25.51 30.80 -33.98
C ALA A 224 25.79 29.30 -33.83
N ARG A 225 27.07 28.98 -33.67
CA ARG A 225 27.50 27.68 -33.14
C ARG A 225 27.78 27.85 -31.66
N LEU A 226 26.94 27.21 -30.85
CA LEU A 226 27.10 27.11 -29.41
C LEU A 226 28.07 25.97 -29.07
N PRO A 227 28.62 25.94 -27.84
CA PRO A 227 29.52 24.88 -27.38
C PRO A 227 28.99 23.47 -27.68
N GLY A 228 29.89 22.57 -28.06
CA GLY A 228 29.56 21.17 -28.39
C GLY A 228 29.02 20.96 -29.82
N GLY A 229 28.62 22.01 -30.53
CA GLY A 229 28.10 21.89 -31.90
C GLY A 229 29.19 21.72 -32.97
N ALA A 230 28.94 20.90 -34.00
CA ALA A 230 29.82 20.80 -35.17
C ALA A 230 29.58 21.94 -36.21
N LYS A 231 28.33 22.41 -36.30
CA LYS A 231 27.82 23.44 -37.23
C LYS A 231 27.07 24.52 -36.45
N GLN A 232 26.62 25.60 -37.11
CA GLN A 232 25.65 26.52 -36.52
C GLN A 232 24.43 25.72 -36.07
N ASN A 233 24.20 25.68 -34.77
CA ASN A 233 23.22 24.82 -34.12
C ASN A 233 22.24 25.62 -33.26
N PHE A 234 22.34 26.95 -33.30
CA PHE A 234 21.40 27.86 -32.66
C PHE A 234 20.91 28.89 -33.67
N MET A 235 19.61 29.16 -33.66
CA MET A 235 18.95 30.15 -34.48
C MET A 235 17.87 30.88 -33.69
N ILE A 236 17.81 32.20 -33.85
CA ILE A 236 16.67 33.01 -33.42
C ILE A 236 16.29 33.95 -34.56
N LYS A 237 15.02 34.01 -34.91
CA LYS A 237 14.50 34.89 -35.96
C LYS A 237 13.15 35.46 -35.55
N GLY A 238 12.84 36.67 -35.97
CA GLY A 238 11.57 37.27 -35.60
C GLY A 238 11.52 38.77 -35.70
N ALA A 239 10.54 39.35 -35.01
CA ALA A 239 10.41 40.78 -34.82
C ALA A 239 10.10 41.13 -33.36
N ILE A 240 10.69 42.22 -32.88
CA ILE A 240 10.40 42.80 -31.56
C ILE A 240 10.09 44.28 -31.73
N GLY A 241 9.03 44.78 -31.10
CA GLY A 241 8.71 46.20 -31.05
C GLY A 241 7.28 46.54 -31.51
N PRO A 242 6.98 47.85 -31.64
CA PRO A 242 7.90 48.99 -31.55
C PRO A 242 8.47 49.23 -30.13
N LEU A 243 9.65 49.83 -30.03
CA LEU A 243 10.30 50.14 -28.74
C LEU A 243 9.68 51.36 -28.04
N GLY A 244 9.14 52.30 -28.83
CA GLY A 244 8.69 53.61 -28.35
C GLY A 244 9.84 54.56 -28.01
N ASP A 245 9.51 55.79 -27.64
CA ASP A 245 10.47 56.80 -27.17
C ASP A 245 11.04 56.44 -25.79
N THR A 246 10.23 55.76 -24.97
CA THR A 246 10.63 55.12 -23.70
C THR A 246 10.37 53.63 -23.80
N LEU A 247 11.40 52.81 -23.55
CA LEU A 247 11.28 51.35 -23.58
C LEU A 247 10.26 50.87 -22.53
N ASN A 248 9.11 50.38 -22.99
CA ASN A 248 8.12 49.74 -22.14
C ASN A 248 8.07 48.24 -22.42
N ILE A 249 8.82 47.47 -21.62
CA ILE A 249 8.93 46.01 -21.74
C ILE A 249 7.54 45.34 -21.67
N LYS A 250 6.56 45.93 -20.97
CA LYS A 250 5.23 45.34 -20.82
C LYS A 250 4.44 45.31 -22.13
N ARG A 251 4.64 46.31 -23.00
CA ARG A 251 3.93 46.46 -24.28
C ARG A 251 4.79 46.08 -25.47
N LEU A 252 5.98 45.55 -25.22
CA LEU A 252 6.90 45.16 -26.26
C LEU A 252 6.39 43.88 -26.92
N PHE A 253 5.78 44.04 -28.09
CA PHE A 253 5.30 42.89 -28.87
C PHE A 253 6.48 42.10 -29.42
N MET A 254 6.37 40.78 -29.35
CA MET A 254 7.36 39.82 -29.77
C MET A 254 6.70 38.80 -30.69
N ASP A 255 7.38 38.46 -31.78
CA ASP A 255 7.07 37.33 -32.67
C ASP A 255 8.41 36.68 -33.01
N ILE A 256 8.81 35.68 -32.20
CA ILE A 256 10.16 35.14 -32.15
C ILE A 256 10.07 33.62 -32.33
N ALA A 257 10.88 33.08 -33.25
CA ALA A 257 11.14 31.66 -33.36
C ALA A 257 12.60 31.37 -32.97
N LEU A 258 12.78 30.42 -32.07
CA LEU A 258 14.07 29.92 -31.57
C LEU A 258 14.20 28.45 -31.97
N SER A 259 15.38 28.06 -32.43
CA SER A 259 15.73 26.67 -32.73
C SER A 259 17.13 26.37 -32.18
N LEU A 260 17.26 25.20 -31.54
CA LEU A 260 18.50 24.64 -31.04
C LEU A 260 18.59 23.19 -31.51
N GLU A 261 19.70 22.82 -32.14
CA GLU A 261 19.96 21.47 -32.60
C GLU A 261 21.14 20.88 -31.83
N GLU A 262 20.99 19.67 -31.28
CA GLU A 262 22.10 18.86 -30.76
C GLU A 262 23.04 19.62 -29.79
N PHE A 263 22.48 20.35 -28.84
CA PHE A 263 23.27 21.03 -27.82
C PHE A 263 23.67 20.05 -26.72
N ASP A 264 24.97 20.00 -26.40
CA ASP A 264 25.52 19.13 -25.38
C ASP A 264 25.35 19.77 -23.99
N LEU A 265 24.49 19.18 -23.15
CA LEU A 265 24.22 19.65 -21.79
C LEU A 265 25.45 19.53 -20.87
N GLY A 266 26.38 18.63 -21.18
CA GLY A 266 27.65 18.50 -20.44
C GLY A 266 28.47 19.79 -20.47
N THR A 267 28.33 20.61 -21.51
CA THR A 267 28.99 21.92 -21.63
C THR A 267 28.48 22.96 -20.62
N CYS A 268 27.27 22.77 -20.08
CA CYS A 268 26.68 23.68 -19.10
C CYS A 268 27.04 23.34 -17.65
N LYS A 269 27.80 22.27 -17.41
CA LYS A 269 28.08 21.77 -16.05
C LYS A 269 28.66 22.82 -15.11
N SER A 270 29.53 23.69 -15.63
CA SER A 270 30.14 24.78 -14.84
C SER A 270 29.15 25.86 -14.38
N TYR A 271 27.97 25.93 -15.01
CA TYR A 271 26.95 26.94 -14.76
C TYR A 271 25.79 26.43 -13.90
N LEU A 272 25.79 25.14 -13.54
CA LEU A 272 24.76 24.55 -12.70
C LEU A 272 25.05 24.85 -11.21
N PRO A 273 24.02 25.14 -10.40
CA PRO A 273 24.18 25.27 -8.95
C PRO A 273 24.77 23.98 -8.34
N ALA A 274 25.75 24.13 -7.45
CA ALA A 274 26.41 22.98 -6.81
C ALA A 274 25.47 22.20 -5.85
N ASP A 275 24.39 22.82 -5.40
CA ASP A 275 23.38 22.30 -4.48
C ASP A 275 22.15 21.70 -5.20
N MET A 276 22.21 21.54 -6.52
CA MET A 276 21.11 20.96 -7.28
C MET A 276 20.90 19.50 -6.87
N PRO A 277 19.66 19.08 -6.49
CA PRO A 277 19.40 17.70 -6.07
C PRO A 277 19.77 16.67 -7.16
N LEU A 278 19.48 17.03 -8.42
CA LEU A 278 19.78 16.23 -9.61
C LEU A 278 20.49 17.11 -10.63
N SER A 279 21.76 16.81 -10.91
CA SER A 279 22.56 17.54 -11.91
C SER A 279 22.65 16.75 -13.22
N PRO A 280 22.33 17.33 -14.39
CA PRO A 280 22.66 16.71 -15.68
C PRO A 280 24.17 16.65 -15.86
N ILE A 281 24.68 15.45 -16.14
CA ILE A 281 26.10 15.19 -16.38
C ILE A 281 26.40 14.85 -17.85
N ASP A 282 25.38 14.40 -18.58
CA ASP A 282 25.45 14.07 -20.00
C ASP A 282 24.05 14.20 -20.61
N GLY A 283 23.97 14.37 -21.93
CA GLY A 283 22.72 14.44 -22.68
C GLY A 283 22.75 15.50 -23.77
N VAL A 284 21.98 15.24 -24.83
CA VAL A 284 21.90 16.12 -25.99
C VAL A 284 20.48 16.67 -26.12
N ILE A 285 20.34 17.99 -26.14
CA ILE A 285 19.06 18.68 -26.24
C ILE A 285 18.88 19.35 -27.61
N SER A 286 17.71 19.15 -28.20
CA SER A 286 17.21 19.92 -29.34
C SER A 286 15.88 20.58 -28.95
N MET A 287 15.64 21.80 -29.39
CA MET A 287 14.36 22.50 -29.14
C MET A 287 13.97 23.39 -30.32
N ASP A 288 12.67 23.51 -30.55
CA ASP A 288 12.08 24.53 -31.43
C ASP A 288 10.96 25.21 -30.64
N ILE A 289 11.06 26.54 -30.46
CA ILE A 289 10.11 27.31 -29.65
C ILE A 289 9.68 28.55 -30.44
N SER A 290 8.39 28.82 -30.43
CA SER A 290 7.81 30.04 -30.98
C SER A 290 7.11 30.84 -29.88
N LEU A 291 7.42 32.13 -29.80
CA LEU A 291 6.86 33.07 -28.83
C LEU A 291 6.15 34.19 -29.59
N ARG A 292 4.89 34.44 -29.26
CA ARG A 292 4.09 35.49 -29.92
C ARG A 292 3.18 36.23 -28.94
N GLY A 293 3.28 37.55 -28.91
CA GLY A 293 2.44 38.41 -28.08
C GLY A 293 3.24 39.47 -27.33
N ASP A 294 2.62 40.06 -26.32
CA ASP A 294 3.21 41.06 -25.43
C ASP A 294 2.81 40.76 -23.98
N MET A 295 3.56 41.28 -22.99
CA MET A 295 3.32 40.93 -21.58
C MET A 295 1.97 41.45 -21.04
N ALA A 296 1.38 42.47 -21.67
CA ALA A 296 0.09 43.02 -21.26
C ALA A 296 -1.10 42.22 -21.82
N SER A 297 -1.03 41.80 -23.09
CA SER A 297 -2.07 41.00 -23.77
C SER A 297 -1.92 39.49 -23.53
N GLY A 298 -0.71 39.06 -23.17
CA GLY A 298 -0.28 37.68 -23.00
C GLY A 298 0.62 37.20 -24.13
N VAL A 299 1.60 36.37 -23.77
CA VAL A 299 2.56 35.73 -24.67
C VAL A 299 2.15 34.28 -24.87
N THR A 300 1.89 33.90 -26.11
CA THR A 300 1.73 32.49 -26.50
C THR A 300 3.09 31.89 -26.76
N SER A 301 3.37 30.76 -26.11
CA SER A 301 4.49 29.86 -26.37
C SER A 301 3.95 28.60 -27.05
N GLU A 302 4.61 28.15 -28.11
CA GLU A 302 4.38 26.85 -28.72
C GLU A 302 5.73 26.27 -29.14
N GLY A 303 6.03 25.06 -28.67
CA GLY A 303 7.35 24.48 -28.87
C GLY A 303 7.43 22.98 -28.65
N GLN A 304 8.54 22.43 -29.10
CA GLN A 304 8.96 21.07 -28.87
C GLN A 304 10.39 21.05 -28.32
N MET A 305 10.67 20.12 -27.43
CA MET A 305 12.01 19.88 -26.88
C MET A 305 12.23 18.38 -26.82
N GLN A 306 13.41 17.94 -27.23
CA GLN A 306 13.85 16.56 -27.15
C GLN A 306 15.21 16.52 -26.46
N CYS A 307 15.33 15.69 -25.43
CA CYS A 307 16.59 15.39 -24.78
C CYS A 307 16.90 13.90 -24.97
N LYS A 308 18.02 13.57 -25.60
CA LYS A 308 18.48 12.21 -25.85
C LYS A 308 19.61 11.87 -24.90
N GLU A 309 19.63 10.62 -24.43
CA GLU A 309 20.70 10.07 -23.61
C GLU A 309 21.00 10.92 -22.36
N LEU A 310 19.97 11.55 -21.77
CA LEU A 310 20.13 12.35 -20.55
C LEU A 310 20.57 11.46 -19.40
N ILE A 311 21.64 11.85 -18.73
CA ILE A 311 22.13 11.21 -17.51
C ILE A 311 22.13 12.26 -16.41
N LEU A 312 21.39 12.00 -15.34
CA LEU A 312 21.38 12.81 -14.12
C LEU A 312 22.27 12.17 -13.06
N ALA A 313 22.83 12.96 -12.16
CA ALA A 313 23.57 12.48 -11.00
C ALA A 313 22.99 13.08 -9.71
N GLU A 314 22.91 12.23 -8.68
CA GLU A 314 22.43 12.61 -7.35
C GLU A 314 23.58 13.20 -6.51
N GLY A 315 23.44 14.47 -6.13
CA GLY A 315 24.35 15.16 -5.19
C GLY A 315 25.86 15.04 -5.45
N ASN A 316 26.65 15.17 -4.39
CA ASN A 316 28.13 15.12 -4.42
C ASN A 316 28.69 13.72 -4.72
N ASP A 317 27.90 12.66 -4.52
CA ASP A 317 28.33 11.27 -4.67
C ASP A 317 28.36 10.80 -6.14
N LYS A 318 27.91 11.65 -7.10
CA LYS A 318 28.00 11.47 -8.55
C LYS A 318 27.49 10.11 -9.05
N LYS A 319 26.53 9.50 -8.36
CA LYS A 319 25.92 8.27 -8.84
C LYS A 319 25.01 8.60 -10.01
N ALA A 320 25.38 8.13 -11.21
CA ALA A 320 24.57 8.31 -12.40
C ALA A 320 23.24 7.56 -12.26
N LEU A 321 22.14 8.27 -12.47
CA LEU A 321 20.82 7.72 -12.74
C LEU A 321 20.83 7.17 -14.18
N GLY A 322 20.00 6.16 -14.44
CA GLY A 322 19.92 5.52 -15.76
C GLY A 322 19.67 6.52 -16.90
N LYS A 323 20.01 6.12 -18.13
CA LYS A 323 19.81 6.94 -19.32
C LYS A 323 18.33 7.23 -19.57
N MET A 324 18.03 8.45 -20.00
CA MET A 324 16.67 8.89 -20.30
C MET A 324 16.54 9.52 -21.68
N HIS A 325 15.37 9.32 -22.27
CA HIS A 325 14.89 10.09 -23.40
C HIS A 325 13.66 10.90 -22.99
N ILE A 326 13.74 12.22 -23.11
CA ILE A 326 12.66 13.14 -22.76
C ILE A 326 12.17 13.82 -24.03
N THR A 327 10.86 13.84 -24.24
CA THR A 327 10.21 14.68 -25.25
C THR A 327 9.15 15.54 -24.57
N LEU A 328 9.16 16.83 -24.84
CA LEU A 328 8.17 17.79 -24.35
C LEU A 328 7.54 18.50 -25.55
N LEU A 329 6.21 18.47 -25.63
CA LEU A 329 5.43 19.27 -26.57
C LEU A 329 4.58 20.25 -25.76
N GLU A 330 4.74 21.53 -26.01
CA GLU A 330 4.05 22.58 -25.25
C GLU A 330 3.30 23.53 -26.18
N LYS A 331 2.13 23.97 -25.71
CA LYS A 331 1.41 25.12 -26.23
C LYS A 331 0.68 25.78 -25.07
N MET A 332 1.09 26.99 -24.72
CA MET A 332 0.51 27.75 -23.61
C MET A 332 0.44 29.24 -23.90
N LYS A 333 -0.47 29.95 -23.23
CA LYS A 333 -0.56 31.41 -23.24
C LYS A 333 -0.44 31.96 -21.83
N LEU A 334 0.57 32.81 -21.62
CA LEU A 334 0.89 33.41 -20.33
C LEU A 334 0.61 34.92 -20.37
N ALA A 335 -0.38 35.39 -19.63
CA ALA A 335 -0.67 36.81 -19.40
C ALA A 335 -0.22 37.21 -18.00
N TRP A 336 1.06 37.60 -17.87
CA TRP A 336 1.73 37.82 -16.59
C TRP A 336 1.05 38.85 -15.69
N GLU A 337 0.67 40.01 -16.23
CA GLU A 337 0.00 41.06 -15.45
C GLU A 337 -1.39 40.65 -14.95
N LYS A 338 -2.10 39.84 -15.74
CA LYS A 338 -3.41 39.30 -15.37
C LYS A 338 -3.30 38.08 -14.44
N GLY A 339 -2.10 37.53 -14.28
CA GLY A 339 -1.88 36.27 -13.57
C GLY A 339 -2.60 35.08 -14.23
N ILE A 340 -2.82 35.11 -15.55
CA ILE A 340 -3.54 34.04 -16.27
C ILE A 340 -2.56 33.20 -17.08
N ALA A 341 -2.61 31.89 -16.93
CA ALA A 341 -1.90 30.91 -17.74
C ALA A 341 -2.90 29.92 -18.32
N ASN A 342 -3.00 29.86 -19.64
CA ASN A 342 -3.81 28.86 -20.35
C ASN A 342 -2.88 27.81 -20.93
N ILE A 343 -3.11 26.55 -20.61
CA ILE A 343 -2.32 25.41 -21.05
C ILE A 343 -3.17 24.63 -22.06
N ASP A 344 -2.99 24.95 -23.35
CA ASP A 344 -3.68 24.25 -24.43
C ASP A 344 -3.15 22.81 -24.56
N ARG A 345 -1.84 22.63 -24.36
CA ARG A 345 -1.17 21.33 -24.36
C ARG A 345 0.16 21.39 -23.61
N LEU A 346 0.41 20.39 -22.78
CA LEU A 346 1.73 20.11 -22.22
C LEU A 346 1.90 18.60 -22.13
N ASP A 347 2.48 18.01 -23.17
CA ASP A 347 2.71 16.57 -23.27
C ASP A 347 4.18 16.28 -22.97
N LEU A 348 4.43 15.54 -21.90
CA LEU A 348 5.74 15.08 -21.47
C LEU A 348 5.81 13.56 -21.67
N SER A 349 6.78 13.12 -22.46
CA SER A 349 7.19 11.73 -22.55
C SER A 349 8.58 11.57 -21.94
N MET A 350 8.72 10.57 -21.08
CA MET A 350 10.00 10.20 -20.47
C MET A 350 10.13 8.68 -20.57
N ASN A 351 11.00 8.22 -21.48
CA ASN A 351 11.08 6.83 -21.90
C ASN A 351 9.68 6.31 -22.34
N GLU A 352 9.13 5.31 -21.64
CA GLU A 352 7.80 4.74 -21.91
C GLU A 352 6.66 5.49 -21.19
N ASN A 353 7.00 6.40 -20.27
CA ASN A 353 6.01 7.15 -19.51
C ASN A 353 5.47 8.32 -20.33
N THR A 354 4.15 8.51 -20.35
CA THR A 354 3.50 9.60 -21.05
C THR A 354 2.51 10.32 -20.15
N ILE A 355 2.66 11.64 -20.02
CA ILE A 355 1.82 12.51 -19.20
C ILE A 355 1.42 13.70 -20.07
N SER A 356 0.12 14.00 -20.14
CA SER A 356 -0.40 15.21 -20.73
C SER A 356 -1.13 16.06 -19.70
N LEU A 357 -1.01 17.37 -19.83
CA LEU A 357 -1.60 18.35 -18.95
C LEU A 357 -2.27 19.44 -19.79
N THR A 358 -3.52 19.76 -19.45
CA THR A 358 -4.28 20.87 -20.04
C THR A 358 -5.04 21.59 -18.94
N GLY A 359 -5.40 22.86 -19.17
CA GLY A 359 -6.20 23.61 -18.22
C GLY A 359 -5.84 25.07 -18.13
N ASN A 360 -6.38 25.75 -17.11
CA ASN A 360 -6.15 27.16 -16.88
C ASN A 360 -5.71 27.40 -15.43
N VAL A 361 -4.85 28.39 -15.24
CA VAL A 361 -4.42 28.88 -13.93
C VAL A 361 -4.64 30.39 -13.89
N GLU A 362 -5.37 30.87 -12.90
CA GLU A 362 -5.61 32.28 -12.63
C GLU A 362 -4.89 32.70 -11.35
N GLY A 363 -4.49 33.97 -11.26
CA GLY A 363 -3.72 34.48 -10.13
C GLY A 363 -2.40 33.75 -9.88
N PHE A 364 -1.74 33.17 -10.89
CA PHE A 364 -0.49 32.40 -10.67
C PHE A 364 0.65 33.23 -10.04
N ASN A 365 0.59 34.55 -10.21
CA ASN A 365 1.51 35.54 -9.66
C ASN A 365 1.09 36.09 -8.27
N THR A 366 -0.06 35.64 -7.74
CA THR A 366 -0.65 36.10 -6.48
C THR A 366 -1.17 34.92 -5.65
N LYS A 367 -2.44 34.55 -5.80
CA LYS A 367 -3.07 33.37 -5.17
C LYS A 367 -3.58 32.43 -6.27
N PRO A 368 -2.80 31.41 -6.65
CA PRO A 368 -3.15 30.54 -7.76
C PRO A 368 -4.51 29.84 -7.54
N GLN A 369 -5.38 29.96 -8.53
CA GLN A 369 -6.55 29.10 -8.73
C GLN A 369 -6.34 28.33 -10.03
N TRP A 370 -6.74 27.07 -10.09
CA TRP A 370 -6.55 26.26 -11.27
C TRP A 370 -7.79 25.44 -11.61
N ASP A 371 -7.90 25.07 -12.88
CA ASP A 371 -8.77 24.02 -13.40
C ASP A 371 -7.92 23.24 -14.41
N ILE A 372 -7.35 22.13 -13.95
CA ILE A 372 -6.31 21.37 -14.65
C ILE A 372 -6.77 19.92 -14.79
N THR A 373 -6.56 19.37 -15.98
CA THR A 373 -6.67 17.95 -16.28
C THR A 373 -5.29 17.39 -16.58
N LEU A 374 -4.88 16.39 -15.80
CA LEU A 374 -3.69 15.57 -16.01
C LEU A 374 -4.14 14.19 -16.50
N ARG A 375 -3.58 13.71 -17.61
CA ARG A 375 -3.79 12.35 -18.11
C ARG A 375 -2.44 11.68 -18.25
N ALA A 376 -2.30 10.48 -17.72
CA ALA A 376 -1.15 9.64 -17.97
C ALA A 376 -1.63 8.34 -18.60
N GLN A 377 -1.27 8.11 -19.85
CA GLN A 377 -1.71 6.92 -20.57
C GLN A 377 -0.93 5.69 -20.12
N THR A 378 0.38 5.87 -19.92
CA THR A 378 1.30 4.83 -19.45
C THR A 378 2.21 5.42 -18.38
N ILE A 379 2.11 4.91 -17.15
CA ILE A 379 3.09 5.13 -16.09
C ILE A 379 3.60 3.76 -15.66
N ASN A 380 4.90 3.54 -15.81
CA ASN A 380 5.60 2.43 -15.18
C ASN A 380 6.22 2.91 -13.85
N PRO A 381 5.71 2.44 -12.70
CA PRO A 381 6.16 2.88 -11.39
C PRO A 381 7.66 2.67 -11.13
N ASP A 382 8.27 1.63 -11.69
CA ASP A 382 9.69 1.34 -11.48
C ASP A 382 10.58 2.49 -11.96
N TYR A 383 10.22 3.12 -13.09
CA TYR A 383 10.91 4.32 -13.56
C TYR A 383 10.59 5.54 -12.69
N ALA A 384 9.36 5.70 -12.21
CA ALA A 384 8.98 6.83 -11.37
C ALA A 384 9.76 6.85 -10.04
N PHE A 385 9.99 5.68 -9.43
CA PHE A 385 10.73 5.56 -8.17
C PHE A 385 12.22 5.92 -8.28
N LEU A 386 12.82 5.84 -9.48
CA LEU A 386 14.20 6.28 -9.69
C LEU A 386 14.37 7.79 -9.47
N PHE A 387 13.32 8.57 -9.71
CA PHE A 387 13.37 10.04 -9.64
C PHE A 387 12.72 10.61 -8.39
N TYR A 388 11.84 9.83 -7.77
CA TYR A 388 11.21 10.18 -6.50
C TYR A 388 11.42 9.06 -5.47
N PRO A 389 12.66 8.88 -4.96
CA PRO A 389 12.97 7.84 -3.97
C PRO A 389 12.06 7.89 -2.74
N SER A 390 11.61 9.09 -2.34
CA SER A 390 10.66 9.30 -1.26
C SER A 390 9.32 8.57 -1.46
N LEU A 391 8.84 8.42 -2.69
CA LEU A 391 7.66 7.61 -2.99
C LEU A 391 7.92 6.13 -2.69
N ARG A 392 9.11 5.61 -3.01
CA ARG A 392 9.48 4.22 -2.71
C ARG A 392 9.61 3.97 -1.21
N GLU A 393 10.12 4.95 -0.46
CA GLU A 393 10.26 4.89 1.01
C GLU A 393 8.90 4.90 1.73
N SER A 394 7.89 5.54 1.16
CA SER A 394 6.53 5.56 1.72
C SER A 394 5.77 4.23 1.57
N LEU A 395 6.25 3.34 0.71
CA LEU A 395 5.63 2.04 0.44
C LEU A 395 6.20 0.95 1.37
N PRO A 396 5.40 -0.07 1.72
CA PRO A 396 5.94 -1.23 2.43
C PRO A 396 7.10 -1.88 1.66
N LYS A 397 8.10 -2.41 2.39
CA LYS A 397 9.34 -2.92 1.80
C LYS A 397 9.09 -4.04 0.79
N ASP A 398 8.14 -4.92 1.09
CA ASP A 398 7.84 -6.14 0.32
C ASP A 398 6.88 -5.91 -0.85
N VAL A 399 6.51 -4.65 -1.12
CA VAL A 399 5.71 -4.31 -2.31
C VAL A 399 6.63 -4.13 -3.52
N SER A 400 6.30 -4.80 -4.62
CA SER A 400 6.90 -4.56 -5.94
C SER A 400 5.83 -4.40 -7.01
N PHE A 401 6.14 -3.55 -7.98
CA PHE A 401 5.28 -3.31 -9.13
C PHE A 401 6.01 -3.77 -10.39
N SER A 402 5.25 -4.21 -11.38
CA SER A 402 5.79 -4.39 -12.71
C SER A 402 4.70 -4.15 -13.73
N GLY A 403 4.96 -3.30 -14.73
CA GLY A 403 4.02 -2.99 -15.80
C GLY A 403 3.63 -1.54 -15.81
N SER A 404 2.49 -1.23 -16.39
CA SER A 404 1.99 0.12 -16.53
C SER A 404 0.63 0.30 -15.87
N LEU A 405 0.38 1.53 -15.43
CA LEU A 405 -0.93 2.01 -15.02
C LEU A 405 -1.33 3.21 -15.88
N GLY A 406 -2.63 3.40 -16.05
CA GLY A 406 -3.23 4.61 -16.60
C GLY A 406 -3.82 5.46 -15.48
N MET A 407 -3.78 6.78 -15.63
CA MET A 407 -4.32 7.72 -14.67
C MET A 407 -4.97 8.92 -15.37
N GLU A 408 -6.09 9.38 -14.85
CA GLU A 408 -6.68 10.67 -15.19
C GLU A 408 -7.00 11.40 -13.89
N MET A 409 -6.59 12.65 -13.78
CA MET A 409 -6.87 13.51 -12.63
C MET A 409 -7.37 14.86 -13.11
N ILE A 410 -8.51 15.28 -12.60
CA ILE A 410 -9.05 16.62 -12.78
C ILE A 410 -8.96 17.31 -11.42
N SER A 411 -8.30 18.47 -11.37
CA SER A 411 -8.10 19.24 -10.15
C SER A 411 -8.58 20.67 -10.35
N LYS A 412 -9.39 21.17 -9.42
CA LYS A 412 -9.96 22.54 -9.46
C LYS A 412 -9.81 23.27 -8.13
N GLY A 413 -9.63 24.59 -8.18
CA GLY A 413 -9.56 25.45 -7.00
C GLY A 413 -8.12 25.83 -6.63
N ASN A 414 -7.78 25.82 -5.36
CA ASN A 414 -6.48 26.23 -4.83
C ASN A 414 -6.01 25.37 -3.65
N ILE A 415 -4.82 25.66 -3.13
CA ILE A 415 -4.21 24.87 -2.04
C ILE A 415 -5.06 24.82 -0.75
N GLY A 416 -5.89 25.83 -0.50
CA GLY A 416 -6.81 25.91 0.63
C GLY A 416 -8.22 25.40 0.34
N ASN A 417 -8.66 25.41 -0.92
CA ASN A 417 -9.95 24.87 -1.36
C ASN A 417 -9.78 24.11 -2.68
N LEU A 418 -9.60 22.80 -2.61
CA LEU A 418 -9.27 21.94 -3.74
C LEU A 418 -10.38 20.95 -3.99
N GLN A 419 -10.76 20.74 -5.24
CA GLN A 419 -11.56 19.61 -5.69
C GLN A 419 -10.71 18.73 -6.59
N ALA A 420 -10.79 17.41 -6.42
CA ALA A 420 -10.05 16.44 -7.19
C ALA A 420 -10.93 15.24 -7.56
N ASP A 421 -10.95 14.90 -8.85
CA ASP A 421 -11.52 13.66 -9.39
C ASP A 421 -10.38 12.89 -10.04
N CYS A 422 -10.07 11.70 -9.53
CA CYS A 422 -8.95 10.89 -9.98
C CYS A 422 -9.41 9.47 -10.29
N ASN A 423 -9.09 9.00 -11.49
CA ASN A 423 -9.32 7.64 -11.94
C ASN A 423 -7.98 6.98 -12.27
N VAL A 424 -7.75 5.78 -11.74
CA VAL A 424 -6.53 5.00 -11.94
C VAL A 424 -6.92 3.61 -12.44
N ASP A 425 -6.35 3.19 -13.56
CA ASP A 425 -6.49 1.84 -14.11
C ASP A 425 -5.17 1.08 -13.96
N MET A 426 -5.22 -0.03 -13.23
CA MET A 426 -4.09 -0.91 -12.91
C MET A 426 -4.30 -2.32 -13.48
N LYS A 427 -5.16 -2.50 -14.49
CA LYS A 427 -5.38 -3.80 -15.14
C LYS A 427 -4.06 -4.43 -15.60
N ASP A 428 -3.18 -3.62 -16.22
CA ASP A 428 -1.91 -4.03 -16.79
C ASP A 428 -0.71 -3.87 -15.84
N LEU A 429 -0.99 -3.69 -14.54
CA LEU A 429 0.01 -3.65 -13.48
C LEU A 429 0.03 -4.99 -12.71
N ASP A 430 1.19 -5.64 -12.60
CA ASP A 430 1.42 -6.72 -11.64
C ASP A 430 1.79 -6.09 -10.29
N ILE A 431 1.09 -6.45 -9.23
CA ILE A 431 1.31 -5.94 -7.88
C ILE A 431 1.61 -7.14 -6.98
N LEU A 432 2.79 -7.20 -6.38
CA LEU A 432 3.18 -8.24 -5.44
C LEU A 432 3.39 -7.63 -4.06
N TYR A 433 2.90 -8.29 -3.02
CA TYR A 433 3.17 -7.95 -1.63
C TYR A 433 3.64 -9.20 -0.86
N GLY A 434 4.96 -9.39 -0.83
CA GLY A 434 5.61 -10.58 -0.27
C GLY A 434 5.00 -11.87 -0.83
N GLU A 435 4.69 -12.81 0.07
CA GLU A 435 3.97 -14.07 -0.26
C GLU A 435 2.46 -13.98 0.01
N THR A 436 1.98 -12.84 0.51
CA THR A 436 0.61 -12.69 1.04
C THR A 436 -0.41 -12.32 -0.03
N PHE A 437 0.01 -11.55 -1.03
CA PHE A 437 -0.89 -11.06 -2.08
C PHE A 437 -0.14 -10.88 -3.40
N ARG A 438 -0.80 -11.26 -4.50
CA ARG A 438 -0.36 -10.94 -5.85
C ARG A 438 -1.55 -10.62 -6.73
N LYS A 439 -1.55 -9.45 -7.38
CA LYS A 439 -2.46 -9.13 -8.48
C LYS A 439 -1.72 -9.29 -9.82
N PRO A 440 -1.75 -10.47 -10.46
CA PRO A 440 -1.16 -10.63 -11.78
C PRO A 440 -1.93 -9.84 -12.86
N ARG A 441 -1.26 -9.59 -13.98
CA ARG A 441 -1.91 -9.09 -15.20
C ARG A 441 -2.70 -10.23 -15.88
N PRO A 442 -3.85 -9.97 -16.52
CA PRO A 442 -4.53 -8.68 -16.70
C PRO A 442 -5.73 -8.52 -15.76
N ILE A 443 -5.62 -8.91 -14.47
CA ILE A 443 -6.76 -8.86 -13.54
C ILE A 443 -7.24 -7.41 -13.38
N PRO A 444 -8.53 -7.11 -13.65
CA PRO A 444 -9.08 -5.77 -13.54
C PRO A 444 -8.84 -5.17 -12.16
N CYS A 445 -8.32 -3.95 -12.12
CA CYS A 445 -8.20 -3.16 -10.90
C CYS A 445 -8.31 -1.67 -11.25
N GLN A 446 -9.35 -1.01 -10.73
CA GLN A 446 -9.64 0.39 -11.00
C GLN A 446 -9.97 1.11 -9.70
N ILE A 447 -9.43 2.30 -9.53
CA ILE A 447 -9.69 3.17 -8.38
C ILE A 447 -10.25 4.48 -8.92
N SER A 448 -11.40 4.90 -8.40
CA SER A 448 -12.05 6.18 -8.70
C SER A 448 -12.21 6.95 -7.39
N ILE A 449 -11.54 8.08 -7.27
CA ILE A 449 -11.50 8.92 -6.07
C ILE A 449 -12.09 10.28 -6.41
N LYS A 450 -13.05 10.72 -5.62
CA LYS A 450 -13.60 12.07 -5.65
C LYS A 450 -13.46 12.68 -4.28
N ALA A 451 -12.70 13.76 -4.19
CA ALA A 451 -12.39 14.40 -2.92
C ALA A 451 -12.41 15.92 -3.04
N SER A 452 -12.79 16.59 -1.96
CA SER A 452 -12.61 18.03 -1.80
C SER A 452 -11.88 18.33 -0.51
N LYS A 453 -10.97 19.31 -0.53
CA LYS A 453 -10.23 19.80 0.63
C LYS A 453 -10.67 21.24 0.91
N THR A 454 -11.02 21.57 2.15
CA THR A 454 -11.30 22.94 2.60
C THR A 454 -10.52 23.20 3.87
N GLY A 455 -9.55 24.13 3.84
CA GLY A 455 -8.57 24.27 4.92
C GLY A 455 -7.76 22.97 5.06
N ASP A 456 -7.77 22.38 6.25
CA ASP A 456 -7.12 21.09 6.54
C ASP A 456 -8.10 19.91 6.56
N ASP A 457 -9.37 20.13 6.20
CA ASP A 457 -10.38 19.08 6.14
C ASP A 457 -10.48 18.52 4.72
N ILE A 458 -10.58 17.21 4.59
CA ILE A 458 -10.83 16.48 3.35
C ILE A 458 -12.20 15.80 3.45
N GLN A 459 -13.09 16.10 2.51
CA GLN A 459 -14.33 15.38 2.27
C GLN A 459 -14.11 14.41 1.11
N LEU A 460 -14.34 13.12 1.35
CA LEU A 460 -14.36 12.07 0.35
C LEU A 460 -15.81 11.84 -0.08
N ASP A 461 -16.12 12.16 -1.33
CA ASP A 461 -17.35 11.71 -1.98
C ASP A 461 -17.29 10.19 -2.18
N PRO A 462 -18.38 9.51 -2.54
CA PRO A 462 -18.35 8.07 -2.83
C PRO A 462 -17.27 7.70 -3.87
N CYS A 463 -16.15 7.19 -3.37
CA CYS A 463 -15.03 6.64 -4.12
C CYS A 463 -15.29 5.15 -4.35
N VAL A 464 -14.79 4.61 -5.47
CA VAL A 464 -15.00 3.22 -5.87
C VAL A 464 -13.67 2.54 -6.12
N ILE A 465 -13.48 1.36 -5.53
CA ILE A 465 -12.36 0.46 -5.80
C ILE A 465 -12.95 -0.82 -6.39
N LYS A 466 -12.58 -1.14 -7.63
CA LYS A 466 -12.90 -2.40 -8.29
C LYS A 466 -11.64 -3.24 -8.37
N MET A 467 -11.69 -4.49 -7.95
CA MET A 467 -10.56 -5.41 -8.10
C MET A 467 -11.08 -6.84 -8.23
N HIS A 468 -10.78 -7.51 -9.34
CA HIS A 468 -11.35 -8.84 -9.62
C HIS A 468 -12.88 -8.83 -9.49
N THR A 469 -13.46 -9.54 -8.52
CA THR A 469 -14.91 -9.54 -8.21
C THR A 469 -15.31 -8.53 -7.14
N LEU A 470 -14.35 -7.89 -6.45
CA LEU A 470 -14.62 -6.87 -5.44
C LEU A 470 -15.10 -5.59 -6.08
N PHE A 471 -16.27 -5.12 -5.64
CA PHE A 471 -16.72 -3.75 -5.82
C PHE A 471 -16.85 -3.13 -4.43
N LEU A 472 -15.98 -2.16 -4.16
CA LEU A 472 -15.92 -1.48 -2.88
C LEU A 472 -16.25 -0.01 -3.06
N ARG A 473 -17.15 0.50 -2.23
CA ARG A 473 -17.46 1.93 -2.14
C ARG A 473 -16.99 2.46 -0.79
N THR A 474 -16.35 3.62 -0.80
CA THR A 474 -15.91 4.30 0.42
C THR A 474 -16.20 5.80 0.35
N SER A 475 -16.57 6.39 1.47
CA SER A 475 -16.82 7.83 1.59
C SER A 475 -16.61 8.26 3.04
N GLY A 476 -16.47 9.56 3.27
CA GLY A 476 -16.33 10.07 4.62
C GLY A 476 -15.58 11.38 4.70
N LYS A 477 -15.16 11.74 5.91
CA LYS A 477 -14.42 12.97 6.18
C LYS A 477 -13.14 12.66 6.92
N ILE A 478 -12.09 13.41 6.60
CA ILE A 478 -10.84 13.47 7.34
C ILE A 478 -10.69 14.91 7.82
N THR A 479 -10.57 15.13 9.13
CA THR A 479 -10.42 16.47 9.73
C THR A 479 -9.02 16.64 10.30
N GLY A 480 -8.35 17.72 9.88
CA GLY A 480 -6.96 18.03 10.21
C GLY A 480 -5.94 17.13 9.48
N LEU A 481 -4.85 17.70 8.95
CA LEU A 481 -3.81 16.93 8.25
C LEU A 481 -2.60 16.57 9.13
N THR A 482 -2.35 17.32 10.20
CA THR A 482 -1.23 17.06 11.12
C THR A 482 -1.52 15.92 12.09
N ASN A 483 -2.76 15.84 12.59
CA ASN A 483 -3.24 14.72 13.42
C ASN A 483 -4.64 14.32 12.92
N PRO A 484 -4.70 13.48 11.87
CA PRO A 484 -5.94 13.24 11.15
C PRO A 484 -6.96 12.49 11.99
N ARG A 485 -8.17 13.04 12.03
CA ARG A 485 -9.36 12.38 12.55
C ARG A 485 -10.21 11.88 11.39
N PHE A 486 -10.43 10.58 11.36
CA PHE A 486 -11.21 9.86 10.35
C PHE A 486 -12.67 9.75 10.79
N ASP A 487 -13.59 9.93 9.84
CA ASP A 487 -14.98 9.45 9.90
C ASP A 487 -15.29 8.87 8.52
N LEU A 488 -14.89 7.61 8.35
CA LEU A 488 -14.94 6.90 7.08
C LEU A 488 -15.96 5.78 7.13
N SER A 489 -16.62 5.55 6.01
CA SER A 489 -17.48 4.41 5.76
C SER A 489 -17.01 3.66 4.52
N MET A 490 -17.20 2.35 4.54
CA MET A 490 -16.77 1.46 3.47
C MET A 490 -17.76 0.31 3.37
N ASN A 491 -18.25 0.03 2.16
CA ASN A 491 -19.18 -1.06 1.92
C ASN A 491 -18.85 -1.78 0.61
N THR A 492 -19.03 -3.09 0.58
CA THR A 492 -19.01 -3.86 -0.66
C THR A 492 -20.41 -3.98 -1.24
N GLU A 493 -20.49 -4.29 -2.53
CA GLU A 493 -21.67 -4.95 -3.11
C GLU A 493 -21.60 -6.47 -2.85
N ASP A 494 -22.53 -7.23 -3.42
CA ASP A 494 -22.51 -8.69 -3.37
C ASP A 494 -21.27 -9.23 -4.10
N THR A 495 -20.23 -9.57 -3.32
CA THR A 495 -18.88 -9.87 -3.82
C THR A 495 -18.61 -11.36 -3.78
N SER A 496 -18.33 -11.96 -4.94
CA SER A 496 -18.01 -13.39 -5.02
C SER A 496 -16.58 -13.69 -4.58
N LEU A 497 -16.39 -14.74 -3.77
CA LEU A 497 -15.06 -15.23 -3.33
C LEU A 497 -14.37 -16.12 -4.36
N LYS A 498 -15.05 -16.48 -5.45
CA LYS A 498 -14.50 -17.36 -6.48
C LYS A 498 -13.24 -16.76 -7.13
N GLY A 499 -12.14 -17.53 -7.15
CA GLY A 499 -10.89 -17.15 -7.79
C GLY A 499 -9.96 -16.28 -6.93
N TRP A 500 -10.37 -15.92 -5.70
CA TRP A 500 -9.53 -15.13 -4.80
C TRP A 500 -8.29 -15.87 -4.31
N GLU A 501 -8.28 -17.20 -4.36
CA GLU A 501 -7.11 -18.03 -4.10
C GLU A 501 -5.95 -17.78 -5.08
N SER A 502 -6.23 -17.20 -6.25
CA SER A 502 -5.19 -16.76 -7.19
C SER A 502 -4.53 -15.43 -6.78
N LEU A 503 -5.22 -14.63 -5.98
CA LEU A 503 -4.77 -13.32 -5.50
C LEU A 503 -4.14 -13.41 -4.10
N VAL A 504 -4.70 -14.26 -3.24
CA VAL A 504 -4.29 -14.45 -1.85
C VAL A 504 -3.89 -15.92 -1.66
N PRO A 505 -2.59 -16.26 -1.73
CA PRO A 505 -2.14 -17.65 -1.70
C PRO A 505 -2.59 -18.44 -0.46
N ALA A 506 -2.76 -17.77 0.69
CA ALA A 506 -3.25 -18.39 1.92
C ALA A 506 -4.68 -18.96 1.80
N LEU A 507 -5.47 -18.52 0.82
CA LEU A 507 -6.83 -19.03 0.58
C LEU A 507 -6.85 -20.33 -0.23
N LYS A 508 -5.71 -20.75 -0.80
CA LYS A 508 -5.65 -21.91 -1.72
C LYS A 508 -6.01 -23.22 -1.05
N GLU A 509 -5.74 -23.39 0.24
CA GLU A 509 -6.10 -24.61 0.98
C GLU A 509 -7.59 -24.67 1.32
N TYR A 510 -8.26 -23.52 1.37
CA TYR A 510 -9.66 -23.40 1.76
C TYR A 510 -10.61 -23.33 0.55
N GLU A 511 -10.12 -22.89 -0.63
CA GLU A 511 -10.92 -22.69 -1.84
C GLU A 511 -12.30 -22.06 -1.54
N PRO A 512 -12.33 -20.85 -0.96
CA PRO A 512 -13.57 -20.26 -0.49
C PRO A 512 -14.51 -19.94 -1.67
N GLU A 513 -15.77 -20.30 -1.52
CA GLU A 513 -16.82 -20.04 -2.49
C GLU A 513 -18.02 -19.33 -1.86
N GLY A 514 -18.85 -18.75 -2.72
CA GLY A 514 -20.02 -17.98 -2.32
C GLY A 514 -19.77 -16.48 -2.38
N ASN A 515 -20.71 -15.72 -1.83
CA ASN A 515 -20.67 -14.27 -1.89
C ASN A 515 -20.76 -13.67 -0.49
N PHE A 516 -20.20 -12.47 -0.34
CA PHE A 516 -20.29 -11.70 0.90
C PHE A 516 -20.61 -10.24 0.64
N VAL A 517 -21.21 -9.62 1.66
CA VAL A 517 -21.35 -8.18 1.80
C VAL A 517 -20.64 -7.76 3.08
N LEU A 518 -19.77 -6.77 2.97
CA LEU A 518 -19.06 -6.17 4.09
C LEU A 518 -19.47 -4.71 4.20
N GLN A 519 -19.87 -4.29 5.39
CA GLN A 519 -20.05 -2.89 5.76
C GLN A 519 -19.11 -2.57 6.91
N SER A 520 -18.44 -1.43 6.85
CA SER A 520 -17.52 -1.00 7.89
C SER A 520 -17.53 0.51 8.05
N SER A 521 -17.21 0.97 9.25
CA SER A 521 -16.95 2.37 9.55
C SER A 521 -15.76 2.51 10.47
N LEU A 522 -14.99 3.58 10.29
CA LEU A 522 -13.84 3.94 11.10
C LEU A 522 -14.05 5.38 11.60
N LYS A 523 -13.98 5.60 12.92
CA LYS A 523 -14.04 6.92 13.53
C LYS A 523 -12.91 7.12 14.52
N GLY A 524 -12.23 8.27 14.49
CA GLY A 524 -11.17 8.61 15.46
C GLY A 524 -9.82 8.87 14.81
N THR A 525 -8.73 8.78 15.58
CA THR A 525 -7.35 8.98 15.11
C THR A 525 -6.63 7.64 14.95
N MET A 526 -5.36 7.64 14.49
CA MET A 526 -4.58 6.40 14.39
C MET A 526 -4.26 5.74 15.75
N GLU A 527 -4.29 6.51 16.83
CA GLU A 527 -4.05 6.08 18.21
C GLU A 527 -5.34 5.78 18.97
N ASP A 528 -6.44 6.51 18.68
CA ASP A 528 -7.75 6.31 19.30
C ASP A 528 -8.82 6.15 18.21
N ALA A 529 -9.07 4.92 17.80
CA ALA A 529 -9.98 4.58 16.69
C ALA A 529 -11.09 3.63 17.14
N ALA A 530 -12.32 3.90 16.73
CA ALA A 530 -13.44 2.98 16.80
C ALA A 530 -13.77 2.43 15.40
N VAL A 531 -13.94 1.12 15.30
CA VAL A 531 -14.28 0.40 14.07
C VAL A 531 -15.56 -0.38 14.30
N ASN A 532 -16.54 -0.22 13.41
CA ASN A 532 -17.67 -1.14 13.32
C ASN A 532 -17.56 -1.92 12.03
N LEU A 533 -17.82 -3.23 12.08
CA LEU A 533 -17.80 -4.14 10.95
C LEU A 533 -19.05 -5.01 10.98
N GLN A 534 -19.72 -5.14 9.84
CA GLN A 534 -20.77 -6.12 9.60
C GLN A 534 -20.42 -6.91 8.35
N PHE A 535 -20.28 -8.22 8.51
CA PHE A 535 -20.06 -9.17 7.43
C PHE A 535 -21.28 -10.07 7.32
N SER A 536 -21.83 -10.19 6.12
CA SER A 536 -22.98 -11.03 5.84
C SER A 536 -22.69 -11.90 4.62
N SER A 537 -23.08 -13.16 4.66
CA SER A 537 -22.95 -14.08 3.54
C SER A 537 -24.21 -14.95 3.42
N PRO A 538 -24.92 -14.93 2.28
CA PRO A 538 -26.03 -15.84 2.04
C PRO A 538 -25.58 -17.31 2.05
N ARG A 539 -24.39 -17.56 1.50
CA ARG A 539 -23.72 -18.84 1.49
C ARG A 539 -22.22 -18.64 1.40
N LEU A 540 -21.47 -19.23 2.33
CA LEU A 540 -20.02 -19.30 2.36
C LEU A 540 -19.61 -20.76 2.41
N ALA A 541 -18.93 -21.27 1.38
CA ALA A 541 -18.41 -22.63 1.36
C ALA A 541 -16.89 -22.63 1.39
N PHE A 542 -16.29 -23.66 1.96
CA PHE A 542 -14.85 -23.79 2.13
C PHE A 542 -14.46 -25.26 2.26
N LYS A 543 -13.17 -25.55 2.08
CA LYS A 543 -12.56 -26.86 2.31
C LYS A 543 -11.80 -26.85 3.63
N LEU A 544 -11.89 -27.95 4.36
CA LEU A 544 -11.09 -28.22 5.54
C LEU A 544 -10.32 -29.52 5.32
N SER A 545 -9.01 -29.47 5.54
CA SER A 545 -8.15 -30.65 5.53
C SER A 545 -8.14 -31.27 6.93
N GLN A 546 -8.52 -32.55 7.04
CA GLN A 546 -8.35 -33.31 8.27
C GLN A 546 -7.02 -34.06 8.22
N SER A 547 -6.10 -33.77 9.14
CA SER A 547 -4.89 -34.56 9.32
C SER A 547 -5.23 -35.89 9.98
N SER A 548 -4.99 -37.01 9.28
CA SER A 548 -4.97 -38.34 9.89
C SER A 548 -3.62 -38.55 10.59
N ASP A 549 -3.65 -39.11 11.80
CA ASP A 549 -2.46 -39.37 12.65
C ASP A 549 -1.48 -40.39 12.04
N ASP A 550 -1.82 -41.01 10.90
CA ASP A 550 -1.10 -42.15 10.32
C ASP A 550 -0.43 -41.84 8.96
N GLY A 551 -0.09 -40.57 8.71
CA GLY A 551 0.77 -40.15 7.58
C GLY A 551 0.23 -40.46 6.17
N GLN A 552 -0.99 -40.99 6.04
CA GLN A 552 -1.63 -41.30 4.76
C GLN A 552 -3.04 -40.73 4.67
N LYS A 553 -3.22 -39.92 3.62
CA LYS A 553 -4.44 -39.22 3.15
C LYS A 553 -5.07 -38.28 4.17
N THR A 554 -4.78 -36.98 4.01
CA THR A 554 -5.66 -35.89 4.44
C THR A 554 -7.00 -36.04 3.74
N ALA A 555 -8.03 -36.47 4.47
CA ALA A 555 -9.40 -36.39 3.96
C ALA A 555 -9.80 -34.91 3.94
N THR A 556 -10.14 -34.39 2.77
CA THR A 556 -10.67 -33.02 2.65
C THR A 556 -12.18 -33.08 2.76
N SER A 557 -12.74 -32.42 3.77
CA SER A 557 -14.18 -32.25 3.91
C SER A 557 -14.59 -30.87 3.39
N GLN A 558 -15.66 -30.81 2.60
CA GLN A 558 -16.27 -29.54 2.25
C GLN A 558 -17.19 -29.09 3.40
N GLY A 559 -17.06 -27.84 3.82
CA GLY A 559 -17.92 -27.20 4.80
C GLY A 559 -18.64 -26.01 4.18
N PHE A 560 -19.74 -25.59 4.80
CA PHE A 560 -20.44 -24.39 4.40
C PHE A 560 -21.23 -23.76 5.55
N PHE A 561 -21.48 -22.46 5.43
CA PHE A 561 -22.41 -21.69 6.24
C PHE A 561 -23.47 -21.07 5.32
N GLU A 562 -24.73 -21.11 5.73
CA GLU A 562 -25.83 -20.41 5.07
C GLU A 562 -26.45 -19.37 5.99
N SER A 563 -26.73 -18.20 5.43
CA SER A 563 -27.21 -17.02 6.17
C SER A 563 -26.31 -16.74 7.38
N MET A 564 -25.03 -16.45 7.10
CA MET A 564 -24.04 -16.04 8.09
C MET A 564 -24.09 -14.53 8.25
N ASP A 565 -24.21 -14.06 9.49
CA ASP A 565 -24.13 -12.65 9.86
C ASP A 565 -23.17 -12.49 11.04
N MET A 566 -22.20 -11.60 10.89
CA MET A 566 -21.23 -11.29 11.92
C MET A 566 -21.15 -9.78 12.09
N LYS A 567 -21.30 -9.29 13.33
CA LYS A 567 -21.12 -7.87 13.66
C LYS A 567 -20.03 -7.74 14.71
N VAL A 568 -19.12 -6.80 14.50
CA VAL A 568 -17.97 -6.54 15.37
C VAL A 568 -17.87 -5.05 15.62
N GLN A 569 -17.63 -4.69 16.87
CA GLN A 569 -17.25 -3.35 17.31
C GLN A 569 -15.88 -3.46 17.95
N ALA A 570 -14.91 -2.68 17.49
CA ALA A 570 -13.57 -2.67 18.01
C ALA A 570 -13.13 -1.25 18.32
N VAL A 571 -12.32 -1.08 19.34
CA VAL A 571 -11.68 0.17 19.71
C VAL A 571 -10.20 -0.08 19.89
N LYS A 572 -9.38 0.77 19.28
CA LYS A 572 -7.95 0.87 19.52
C LYS A 572 -7.71 2.09 20.41
N LYS A 573 -6.97 1.91 21.50
CA LYS A 573 -6.40 2.99 22.32
C LYS A 573 -4.91 2.76 22.48
N ASP A 574 -4.10 3.69 21.99
CA ASP A 574 -2.65 3.53 21.85
C ASP A 574 -2.32 2.27 21.03
N GLU A 575 -1.67 1.26 21.61
CA GLU A 575 -1.46 -0.04 20.96
C GLU A 575 -2.49 -1.12 21.37
N ALA A 576 -3.33 -0.84 22.37
CA ALA A 576 -4.29 -1.81 22.88
C ALA A 576 -5.53 -1.89 21.99
N ILE A 577 -5.82 -3.08 21.48
CA ILE A 577 -7.03 -3.38 20.72
C ILE A 577 -8.01 -4.12 21.62
N MET A 578 -9.23 -3.58 21.71
CA MET A 578 -10.38 -4.20 22.37
C MET A 578 -11.49 -4.35 21.36
N GLY A 579 -12.31 -5.39 21.47
CA GLY A 579 -13.49 -5.52 20.64
C GLY A 579 -14.50 -6.49 21.19
N SER A 580 -15.71 -6.43 20.66
CA SER A 580 -16.80 -7.34 20.94
C SER A 580 -17.63 -7.57 19.69
N GLY A 581 -18.24 -8.73 19.56
CA GLY A 581 -19.08 -9.04 18.42
C GLY A 581 -20.04 -10.18 18.67
N ASN A 582 -20.88 -10.41 17.67
CA ASN A 582 -21.78 -11.55 17.60
C ASN A 582 -21.67 -12.23 16.24
N LEU A 583 -21.84 -13.53 16.24
CA LEU A 583 -21.90 -14.40 15.07
C LEU A 583 -23.22 -15.15 15.10
N GLU A 584 -23.93 -15.16 13.98
CA GLU A 584 -25.12 -15.94 13.75
C GLU A 584 -24.98 -16.70 12.42
N VAL A 585 -25.29 -18.00 12.42
CA VAL A 585 -25.36 -18.82 11.23
C VAL A 585 -26.63 -19.66 11.31
N LYS A 586 -27.51 -19.52 10.31
CA LYS A 586 -28.80 -20.23 10.31
C LYS A 586 -28.62 -21.74 10.21
N LYS A 587 -27.77 -22.20 9.29
CA LYS A 587 -27.43 -23.61 9.10
C LYS A 587 -26.06 -23.75 8.45
N GLY A 588 -25.45 -24.90 8.62
CA GLY A 588 -24.19 -25.19 7.96
C GLY A 588 -23.76 -26.62 8.15
N GLU A 589 -22.58 -26.93 7.62
CA GLU A 589 -21.92 -28.20 7.79
C GLU A 589 -20.42 -27.94 7.99
N VAL A 590 -19.85 -28.54 9.02
CA VAL A 590 -18.41 -28.47 9.30
C VAL A 590 -17.94 -29.87 9.63
N LEU A 591 -16.90 -30.35 8.94
CA LEU A 591 -16.35 -31.70 9.13
C LEU A 591 -17.42 -32.81 9.04
N ALA A 592 -18.31 -32.72 8.04
CA ALA A 592 -19.45 -33.63 7.84
C ALA A 592 -20.49 -33.64 8.98
N ALA A 593 -20.44 -32.65 9.88
CA ALA A 593 -21.44 -32.47 10.93
C ALA A 593 -22.41 -31.34 10.54
N PRO A 594 -23.65 -31.67 10.12
CA PRO A 594 -24.67 -30.66 9.85
C PRO A 594 -25.16 -30.03 11.15
N PHE A 595 -25.46 -28.74 11.11
CA PHE A 595 -25.97 -28.00 12.25
C PHE A 595 -26.97 -26.91 11.84
N GLU A 596 -27.73 -26.45 12.83
CA GLU A 596 -28.65 -25.32 12.74
C GLU A 596 -28.44 -24.34 13.90
N LYS A 597 -28.86 -23.08 13.70
CA LYS A 597 -28.94 -22.04 14.73
C LYS A 597 -27.65 -21.86 15.54
N MET A 598 -26.51 -21.73 14.85
CA MET A 598 -25.26 -21.42 15.51
C MET A 598 -25.23 -19.94 15.88
N GLN A 599 -25.01 -19.64 17.15
CA GLN A 599 -24.94 -18.29 17.69
C GLN A 599 -23.78 -18.19 18.67
N ALA A 600 -23.07 -17.06 18.67
CA ALA A 600 -22.01 -16.80 19.63
C ALA A 600 -21.86 -15.29 19.86
N GLN A 601 -21.50 -14.91 21.08
CA GLN A 601 -20.92 -13.61 21.39
C GLN A 601 -19.43 -13.79 21.65
N PHE A 602 -18.63 -12.79 21.32
CA PHE A 602 -17.21 -12.81 21.60
C PHE A 602 -16.69 -11.44 21.99
N ASP A 603 -15.64 -11.43 22.80
CA ASP A 603 -14.85 -10.25 23.14
C ASP A 603 -13.37 -10.55 22.93
N TYR A 604 -12.61 -9.51 22.60
CA TYR A 604 -11.17 -9.61 22.43
C TYR A 604 -10.47 -8.50 23.19
N GLN A 605 -9.52 -8.87 24.04
CA GLN A 605 -8.65 -7.93 24.75
C GLN A 605 -7.35 -8.62 25.15
N ASN A 606 -6.20 -7.95 24.95
CA ASN A 606 -4.88 -8.43 25.39
C ASN A 606 -4.57 -9.87 24.93
N ASP A 607 -4.83 -10.18 23.65
CA ASP A 607 -4.65 -11.53 23.05
C ASP A 607 -5.54 -12.63 23.66
N ILE A 608 -6.64 -12.26 24.32
CA ILE A 608 -7.65 -13.19 24.82
C ILE A 608 -8.93 -12.96 24.04
N LEU A 609 -9.37 -13.99 23.31
CA LEU A 609 -10.70 -14.09 22.71
C LEU A 609 -11.62 -14.82 23.69
N GLY A 610 -12.51 -14.09 24.35
CA GLY A 610 -13.63 -14.65 25.10
C GLY A 610 -14.72 -15.10 24.14
N ILE A 611 -15.23 -16.32 24.31
CA ILE A 611 -16.39 -16.85 23.60
C ILE A 611 -17.48 -17.05 24.65
N HIS A 612 -18.61 -16.39 24.42
CA HIS A 612 -19.72 -16.30 25.35
C HIS A 612 -21.02 -16.75 24.73
N GLY A 613 -21.76 -17.58 25.46
CA GLY A 613 -23.08 -18.03 25.03
C GLY A 613 -23.08 -18.69 23.65
N PHE A 614 -22.00 -19.39 23.27
CA PHE A 614 -21.99 -20.17 22.05
C PHE A 614 -23.08 -21.23 22.17
N ARG A 615 -23.94 -21.34 21.16
CA ARG A 615 -24.99 -22.35 21.07
C ARG A 615 -25.10 -22.83 19.64
N VAL A 616 -25.32 -24.13 19.47
CA VAL A 616 -25.58 -24.74 18.17
C VAL A 616 -26.48 -25.95 18.34
N HIS A 617 -27.42 -26.14 17.41
CA HIS A 617 -28.26 -27.32 17.34
C HIS A 617 -27.63 -28.32 16.35
N ALA A 618 -27.22 -29.48 16.82
CA ALA A 618 -26.56 -30.51 16.01
C ALA A 618 -26.87 -31.90 16.57
N PHE A 619 -26.93 -32.91 15.69
CA PHE A 619 -27.23 -34.30 16.08
C PHE A 619 -28.51 -34.45 16.91
N GLN A 620 -29.55 -33.68 16.54
CA GLN A 620 -30.86 -33.58 17.21
C GLN A 620 -30.83 -33.02 18.65
N GLY A 621 -29.68 -32.53 19.11
CA GLY A 621 -29.49 -31.94 20.43
C GLY A 621 -28.86 -30.55 20.36
N ASP A 622 -28.58 -29.98 21.53
CA ASP A 622 -27.97 -28.65 21.66
C ASP A 622 -26.59 -28.75 22.31
N VAL A 623 -25.64 -28.00 21.78
CA VAL A 623 -24.32 -27.78 22.38
C VAL A 623 -24.20 -26.32 22.75
N ALA A 624 -24.01 -26.04 24.04
CA ALA A 624 -23.67 -24.73 24.56
C ALA A 624 -22.20 -24.71 24.99
N MET A 625 -21.51 -23.58 24.84
CA MET A 625 -20.11 -23.45 25.25
C MET A 625 -19.78 -22.02 25.66
N ASP A 626 -19.03 -21.89 26.75
CA ASP A 626 -18.26 -20.70 27.06
C ASP A 626 -16.78 -21.04 27.07
N GLY A 627 -15.92 -20.10 26.69
CA GLY A 627 -14.50 -20.38 26.63
C GLY A 627 -13.62 -19.15 26.46
N LYS A 628 -12.32 -19.39 26.55
CA LYS A 628 -11.28 -18.40 26.24
C LYS A 628 -10.24 -19.04 25.34
N VAL A 629 -9.84 -18.32 24.32
CA VAL A 629 -8.76 -18.68 23.40
C VAL A 629 -7.70 -17.60 23.47
N LYS A 630 -6.43 -18.02 23.49
CA LYS A 630 -5.25 -17.16 23.31
C LYS A 630 -4.65 -17.47 21.94
N PRO A 631 -4.99 -16.72 20.89
CA PRO A 631 -4.63 -17.06 19.51
C PRO A 631 -3.13 -17.19 19.29
N ARG A 632 -2.31 -16.27 19.83
CA ARG A 632 -0.85 -16.33 19.61
C ARG A 632 -0.18 -17.50 20.34
N GLU A 633 -0.69 -17.88 21.51
CA GLU A 633 -0.19 -19.04 22.27
C GLU A 633 -0.80 -20.37 21.78
N LEU A 634 -1.80 -20.34 20.89
CA LEU A 634 -2.65 -21.48 20.51
C LEU A 634 -3.21 -22.23 21.74
N ARG A 635 -3.53 -21.50 22.81
CA ARG A 635 -4.08 -22.06 24.05
C ARG A 635 -5.57 -21.79 24.19
N TRP A 636 -6.32 -22.76 24.68
CA TRP A 636 -7.75 -22.62 24.88
C TRP A 636 -8.23 -23.35 26.13
N ASN A 637 -9.32 -22.85 26.69
CA ASN A 637 -10.07 -23.48 27.77
C ASN A 637 -11.56 -23.23 27.52
N VAL A 638 -12.34 -24.30 27.49
CA VAL A 638 -13.77 -24.29 27.14
C VAL A 638 -14.57 -25.10 28.13
N LYS A 639 -15.85 -24.77 28.26
CA LYS A 639 -16.81 -25.44 29.14
C LYS A 639 -18.06 -25.84 28.35
N PRO A 640 -18.00 -26.92 27.55
CA PRO A 640 -19.14 -27.35 26.77
C PRO A 640 -20.21 -28.02 27.66
N VAL A 641 -21.46 -27.73 27.36
CA VAL A 641 -22.65 -28.39 27.91
C VAL A 641 -23.41 -28.97 26.73
N ILE A 642 -23.57 -30.28 26.73
CA ILE A 642 -24.26 -31.04 25.71
C ILE A 642 -25.60 -31.49 26.27
N THR A 643 -26.68 -31.26 25.51
CA THR A 643 -28.04 -31.63 25.91
C THR A 643 -28.69 -32.43 24.78
N ASN A 644 -29.10 -33.64 25.08
CA ASN A 644 -29.91 -34.51 24.22
C ASN A 644 -29.32 -34.83 22.83
N ILE A 645 -27.99 -35.00 22.72
CA ILE A 645 -27.38 -35.44 21.45
C ILE A 645 -27.67 -36.90 21.18
N HIS A 646 -28.08 -37.23 19.95
CA HIS A 646 -28.14 -38.62 19.50
C HIS A 646 -26.73 -39.16 19.28
N VAL A 647 -26.23 -39.94 20.24
CA VAL A 647 -24.82 -40.35 20.28
C VAL A 647 -24.39 -41.15 19.05
N ALA A 648 -25.32 -41.91 18.46
CA ALA A 648 -25.06 -42.68 17.25
C ALA A 648 -24.61 -41.79 16.09
N GLU A 649 -25.28 -40.67 15.86
CA GLU A 649 -24.94 -39.75 14.75
C GLU A 649 -23.58 -39.09 14.98
N ALA A 650 -23.29 -38.66 16.21
CA ALA A 650 -22.02 -38.05 16.57
C ALA A 650 -20.85 -39.05 16.46
N MET A 651 -21.03 -40.28 16.98
CA MET A 651 -20.00 -41.32 16.94
C MET A 651 -19.72 -41.80 15.52
N ASP A 652 -20.76 -41.94 14.69
CA ASP A 652 -20.65 -42.31 13.29
C ASP A 652 -19.93 -41.24 12.45
N THR A 653 -20.04 -39.97 12.85
CA THR A 653 -19.44 -38.82 12.14
C THR A 653 -17.99 -38.61 12.54
N PHE A 654 -17.68 -38.62 13.84
CA PHE A 654 -16.37 -38.20 14.35
C PHE A 654 -15.42 -39.34 14.73
N THR A 655 -15.89 -40.59 14.76
CA THR A 655 -15.09 -41.70 15.29
C THR A 655 -15.14 -42.94 14.40
N GLN A 656 -14.19 -43.85 14.60
CA GLN A 656 -14.18 -45.17 13.97
C GLN A 656 -15.21 -46.15 14.57
N TYR A 657 -15.92 -45.77 15.64
CA TYR A 657 -16.81 -46.65 16.42
C TYR A 657 -18.24 -46.66 15.88
N LYS A 658 -18.36 -46.65 14.54
CA LYS A 658 -19.63 -46.53 13.83
C LYS A 658 -20.60 -47.63 14.22
N GLY A 659 -21.82 -47.26 14.60
CA GLY A 659 -22.91 -48.17 14.95
C GLY A 659 -22.71 -48.95 16.26
N LEU A 660 -21.70 -48.62 17.08
CA LEU A 660 -21.46 -49.32 18.35
C LEU A 660 -22.34 -48.82 19.50
N PHE A 661 -22.65 -47.53 19.52
CA PHE A 661 -23.36 -46.88 20.60
C PHE A 661 -24.64 -46.21 20.09
N LYS A 662 -25.72 -46.36 20.86
CA LYS A 662 -26.97 -45.60 20.67
C LYS A 662 -27.45 -45.05 22.00
N GLY A 663 -28.36 -44.09 21.92
CA GLY A 663 -28.97 -43.42 23.06
C GLY A 663 -28.85 -41.90 22.95
N ILE A 664 -29.37 -41.22 23.97
CA ILE A 664 -29.42 -39.77 24.08
C ILE A 664 -28.37 -39.32 25.11
N PHE A 665 -27.35 -38.63 24.64
CA PHE A 665 -26.21 -38.18 25.43
C PHE A 665 -26.36 -36.74 25.91
N SER A 666 -26.15 -36.53 27.20
CA SER A 666 -26.05 -35.22 27.82
C SER A 666 -24.83 -35.17 28.74
N GLY A 667 -24.23 -34.00 28.92
CA GLY A 667 -23.11 -33.85 29.84
C GLY A 667 -22.58 -32.43 29.94
N SER A 668 -21.77 -32.20 30.96
CA SER A 668 -21.11 -30.92 31.20
C SER A 668 -19.63 -31.17 31.45
N PHE A 669 -18.79 -30.49 30.67
CA PHE A 669 -17.36 -30.73 30.66
C PHE A 669 -16.55 -29.45 30.85
N THR A 670 -15.31 -29.64 31.21
CA THR A 670 -14.23 -28.66 31.11
C THR A 670 -13.18 -29.26 30.19
N ALA A 671 -12.65 -28.50 29.24
CA ALA A 671 -11.60 -28.96 28.36
C ALA A 671 -10.58 -27.86 28.08
N ASN A 672 -9.31 -28.21 28.02
CA ASN A 672 -8.21 -27.30 27.70
C ASN A 672 -7.06 -28.05 27.02
N ASN A 673 -6.14 -27.31 26.41
CA ASN A 673 -4.90 -27.85 25.85
C ASN A 673 -3.64 -27.36 26.58
N ALA A 674 -3.80 -26.85 27.81
CA ALA A 674 -2.72 -26.37 28.65
C ALA A 674 -2.08 -27.57 29.38
N GLY A 675 -1.14 -28.24 28.71
CA GLY A 675 -0.36 -29.31 29.33
C GLY A 675 0.58 -28.84 30.43
N ASP A 676 1.00 -29.77 31.29
CA ASP A 676 2.22 -29.58 32.09
C ASP A 676 3.45 -29.50 31.18
N GLY A 677 4.61 -29.08 31.69
CA GLY A 677 5.83 -28.86 30.90
C GLY A 677 6.33 -30.05 30.07
N LYS A 678 5.75 -31.25 30.19
CA LYS A 678 6.07 -32.46 29.40
C LYS A 678 5.03 -32.80 28.33
N GLN A 679 3.83 -32.20 28.35
CA GLN A 679 2.73 -32.49 27.41
C GLN A 679 2.12 -31.22 26.79
N LYS A 680 2.93 -30.26 26.33
CA LYS A 680 2.43 -29.09 25.61
C LYS A 680 1.58 -29.52 24.41
N GLY A 681 0.31 -29.10 24.38
CA GLY A 681 -0.63 -29.40 23.29
C GLY A 681 -1.56 -30.60 23.54
N ALA A 682 -1.37 -31.38 24.61
CA ALA A 682 -2.27 -32.48 24.95
C ALA A 682 -3.63 -31.94 25.42
N MET A 683 -4.72 -32.54 24.92
CA MET A 683 -6.07 -32.23 25.38
C MET A 683 -6.30 -32.84 26.76
N ASN A 684 -6.76 -32.00 27.69
CA ASN A 684 -7.23 -32.40 28.99
C ASN A 684 -8.72 -32.11 29.07
N ALA A 685 -9.52 -33.06 29.55
CA ALA A 685 -10.95 -32.86 29.76
C ALA A 685 -11.43 -33.52 31.04
N SER A 686 -12.49 -33.00 31.64
CA SER A 686 -13.16 -33.68 32.75
C SER A 686 -14.60 -33.22 32.86
N GLY A 687 -15.47 -34.08 33.38
CA GLY A 687 -16.86 -33.74 33.60
C GLY A 687 -17.74 -34.94 33.85
N SER A 688 -19.03 -34.67 33.89
CA SER A 688 -20.09 -35.65 34.12
C SER A 688 -20.91 -35.84 32.84
N PHE A 689 -21.33 -37.06 32.59
CA PHE A 689 -22.18 -37.41 31.46
C PHE A 689 -23.32 -38.34 31.89
N ARG A 690 -24.35 -38.36 31.06
CA ARG A 690 -25.49 -39.27 31.11
C ARG A 690 -25.83 -39.70 29.70
N LEU A 691 -26.03 -40.99 29.49
CA LEU A 691 -26.53 -41.56 28.25
C LEU A 691 -27.84 -42.29 28.57
N ASP A 692 -28.95 -41.74 28.12
CA ASP A 692 -30.29 -42.31 28.29
C ASP A 692 -30.65 -43.24 27.13
N GLN A 693 -31.48 -44.26 27.40
CA GLN A 693 -31.96 -45.25 26.43
C GLN A 693 -30.82 -45.88 25.62
N GLY A 694 -29.76 -46.26 26.32
CA GLY A 694 -28.51 -46.65 25.68
C GLY A 694 -28.49 -48.09 25.18
N GLU A 695 -27.85 -48.30 24.03
CA GLU A 695 -27.51 -49.62 23.51
C GLU A 695 -26.00 -49.68 23.20
N ILE A 696 -25.32 -50.71 23.69
CA ILE A 696 -23.95 -51.07 23.28
C ILE A 696 -24.04 -52.33 22.43
N MET A 697 -23.71 -52.24 21.13
CA MET A 697 -24.05 -53.25 20.12
C MET A 697 -23.09 -54.45 20.03
N ASN A 698 -21.95 -54.39 20.71
CA ASN A 698 -20.89 -55.40 20.64
C ASN A 698 -20.58 -56.10 21.98
N LEU A 699 -21.39 -55.85 22.99
CA LEU A 699 -21.27 -56.40 24.33
C LEU A 699 -22.64 -56.85 24.82
N ASN A 700 -22.79 -58.08 25.32
CA ASN A 700 -23.93 -58.46 26.17
C ASN A 700 -23.39 -58.75 27.58
N LEU A 701 -23.42 -57.73 28.44
CA LEU A 701 -22.72 -57.75 29.72
C LEU A 701 -23.26 -58.83 30.67
N ILE A 702 -24.57 -58.87 30.87
CA ILE A 702 -25.19 -59.76 31.86
C ILE A 702 -25.05 -61.22 31.43
N ASP A 703 -25.40 -61.57 30.20
CA ASP A 703 -25.35 -62.97 29.75
C ASP A 703 -23.90 -63.50 29.73
N THR A 704 -22.92 -62.65 29.36
CA THR A 704 -21.50 -63.04 29.39
C THR A 704 -21.02 -63.34 30.81
N VAL A 705 -21.42 -62.52 31.79
CA VAL A 705 -21.07 -62.71 33.20
C VAL A 705 -21.77 -63.93 33.81
N LEU A 706 -23.04 -64.16 33.44
CA LEU A 706 -23.80 -65.33 33.87
C LEU A 706 -23.26 -66.64 33.28
N ASP A 707 -22.90 -66.66 31.98
CA ASP A 707 -22.24 -67.80 31.35
C ASP A 707 -20.93 -68.16 32.07
N ALA A 708 -20.15 -67.15 32.49
CA ALA A 708 -18.94 -67.35 33.28
C ALA A 708 -19.23 -67.92 34.68
N LEU A 709 -20.28 -67.43 35.37
CA LEU A 709 -20.73 -67.94 36.67
C LEU A 709 -21.15 -69.42 36.56
N PHE A 710 -21.91 -69.77 35.52
CA PHE A 710 -22.35 -71.14 35.27
C PHE A 710 -21.20 -72.07 34.86
N GLY A 711 -20.09 -71.52 34.35
CA GLY A 711 -18.87 -72.27 34.06
C GLY A 711 -18.06 -72.69 35.30
N ILE A 712 -18.35 -72.13 36.48
CA ILE A 712 -17.62 -72.46 37.72
C ILE A 712 -17.96 -73.89 38.17
N LYS A 713 -16.93 -74.72 38.30
CA LYS A 713 -17.02 -76.10 38.80
C LYS A 713 -17.63 -76.11 40.21
N GLY A 714 -18.86 -76.61 40.33
CA GLY A 714 -19.64 -76.59 41.58
C GLY A 714 -20.93 -75.79 41.48
N VAL A 715 -21.01 -74.80 40.60
CA VAL A 715 -22.24 -74.08 40.22
C VAL A 715 -22.92 -74.79 39.05
N SER A 716 -22.13 -75.25 38.08
CA SER A 716 -22.59 -76.01 36.89
C SER A 716 -23.35 -77.31 37.22
N LYS A 717 -23.14 -77.89 38.41
CA LYS A 717 -23.82 -79.12 38.86
C LYS A 717 -25.29 -78.89 39.23
N PHE A 718 -25.67 -77.66 39.55
CA PHE A 718 -27.00 -77.31 40.06
C PHE A 718 -27.83 -76.48 39.07
N LEU A 719 -27.24 -76.11 37.93
CA LEU A 719 -27.84 -75.26 36.93
C LEU A 719 -27.74 -75.94 35.56
N GLU A 720 -28.83 -76.55 35.09
CA GLU A 720 -28.91 -77.00 33.70
C GLU A 720 -28.83 -75.79 32.77
N LYS A 721 -28.03 -75.92 31.71
CA LYS A 721 -27.90 -74.91 30.67
C LYS A 721 -29.17 -74.96 29.82
N GLU A 722 -30.21 -74.24 30.23
CA GLU A 722 -31.41 -74.04 29.39
C GLU A 722 -30.96 -73.33 28.11
N GLY A 723 -30.85 -74.09 27.02
CA GLY A 723 -30.55 -73.58 25.70
C GLY A 723 -31.66 -72.65 25.22
N SER A 724 -31.30 -71.45 24.79
CA SER A 724 -32.14 -70.64 23.92
C SER A 724 -31.38 -70.39 22.62
N GLU A 725 -31.76 -71.13 21.58
CA GLU A 725 -31.41 -70.90 20.16
C GLU A 725 -32.15 -69.69 19.56
N LEU A 726 -32.17 -68.56 20.25
CA LEU A 726 -32.64 -67.30 19.67
C LEU A 726 -31.47 -66.32 19.78
N GLU A 727 -30.95 -65.98 18.60
CA GLU A 727 -29.82 -65.11 18.29
C GLU A 727 -29.15 -64.44 19.51
N LYS A 728 -27.91 -64.84 19.82
CA LYS A 728 -27.03 -64.14 20.76
C LYS A 728 -26.70 -62.73 20.24
N GLN A 729 -27.68 -61.82 20.28
CA GLN A 729 -27.45 -60.41 20.05
C GLN A 729 -26.45 -59.98 21.13
N LYS A 730 -25.25 -59.57 20.71
CA LYS A 730 -24.20 -59.06 21.60
C LYS A 730 -24.53 -57.63 22.00
N ILE A 731 -25.73 -57.38 22.53
CA ILE A 731 -26.22 -56.05 22.84
C ILE A 731 -26.44 -55.92 24.34
N THR A 732 -26.01 -54.80 24.92
CA THR A 732 -26.34 -54.40 26.30
C THR A 732 -27.24 -53.19 26.18
N ARG A 733 -28.52 -53.38 26.51
CA ARG A 733 -29.52 -52.30 26.56
C ARG A 733 -29.72 -51.85 28.00
N PHE A 734 -29.87 -50.56 28.23
CA PHE A 734 -30.05 -50.00 29.57
C PHE A 734 -30.85 -48.70 29.52
N ASP A 735 -31.49 -48.34 30.63
CA ASP A 735 -32.25 -47.08 30.71
C ASP A 735 -31.32 -45.88 30.79
N SER A 736 -30.25 -45.97 31.58
CA SER A 736 -29.27 -44.88 31.68
C SER A 736 -27.87 -45.35 32.04
N LEU A 737 -26.88 -44.60 31.57
CA LEU A 737 -25.46 -44.73 31.90
C LEU A 737 -24.98 -43.35 32.38
N ASP A 738 -24.71 -43.23 33.67
CA ASP A 738 -24.27 -41.97 34.29
C ASP A 738 -22.85 -42.11 34.79
N GLY A 739 -22.05 -41.05 34.67
CA GLY A 739 -20.80 -41.02 35.41
C GLY A 739 -19.89 -39.83 35.16
N ASP A 740 -18.76 -39.88 35.86
CA ASP A 740 -17.68 -38.89 35.78
C ASP A 740 -16.47 -39.46 35.07
N PHE A 741 -15.78 -38.62 34.30
CA PHE A 741 -14.48 -38.96 33.72
C PHE A 741 -13.45 -37.84 33.86
N SER A 742 -12.18 -38.22 33.71
CA SER A 742 -11.10 -37.29 33.39
C SER A 742 -10.27 -37.83 32.24
N MET A 743 -9.77 -36.96 31.38
CA MET A 743 -8.96 -37.26 30.22
C MET A 743 -7.66 -36.47 30.30
N THR A 744 -6.54 -37.14 30.03
CA THR A 744 -5.22 -36.51 29.92
C THR A 744 -4.52 -37.08 28.70
N GLY A 745 -4.30 -36.25 27.68
CA GLY A 745 -3.87 -36.71 26.37
C GLY A 745 -4.88 -37.70 25.81
N ASN A 746 -4.44 -38.91 25.44
CA ASN A 746 -5.30 -39.90 24.78
C ASN A 746 -5.83 -40.97 25.75
N LYS A 747 -5.82 -40.72 27.06
CA LYS A 747 -6.32 -41.65 28.08
C LYS A 747 -7.50 -41.06 28.81
N ILE A 748 -8.62 -41.80 28.84
CA ILE A 748 -9.83 -41.47 29.60
C ILE A 748 -9.89 -42.37 30.83
N ASP A 749 -9.95 -41.76 32.00
CA ASP A 749 -10.15 -42.41 33.29
C ASP A 749 -11.61 -42.23 33.73
N LEU A 750 -12.37 -43.32 33.72
CA LEU A 750 -13.74 -43.40 34.20
C LEU A 750 -13.74 -43.56 35.72
N LYS A 751 -14.39 -42.66 36.46
CA LYS A 751 -14.32 -42.65 37.93
C LYS A 751 -15.48 -43.36 38.59
N LYS A 752 -16.70 -42.94 38.29
CA LYS A 752 -17.92 -43.50 38.88
C LYS A 752 -18.95 -43.64 37.78
N VAL A 753 -18.91 -44.75 37.06
CA VAL A 753 -19.84 -44.99 35.96
C VAL A 753 -20.83 -46.07 36.35
N ALA A 754 -22.12 -45.76 36.26
CA ALA A 754 -23.22 -46.65 36.62
C ALA A 754 -24.14 -46.85 35.42
N LEU A 755 -24.36 -48.10 35.06
CA LEU A 755 -25.38 -48.55 34.11
C LEU A 755 -26.59 -48.98 34.92
N HIS A 756 -27.72 -48.33 34.69
CA HIS A 756 -28.96 -48.55 35.39
C HIS A 756 -29.99 -49.26 34.54
N ASN A 757 -30.71 -50.21 35.17
CA ASN A 757 -31.76 -50.99 34.55
C ASN A 757 -31.32 -51.63 33.22
N ILE A 758 -30.31 -52.49 33.25
CA ILE A 758 -29.85 -53.29 32.13
C ILE A 758 -30.93 -54.33 31.79
N HIS A 759 -31.35 -54.35 30.52
CA HIS A 759 -32.38 -55.25 30.02
C HIS A 759 -31.75 -56.55 29.52
N THR A 760 -32.35 -57.67 29.89
CA THR A 760 -32.03 -58.99 29.34
C THR A 760 -33.31 -59.61 28.77
N ALA A 761 -33.18 -60.70 28.00
CA ALA A 761 -34.34 -61.44 27.51
C ALA A 761 -35.25 -62.01 28.62
N LYS A 762 -34.76 -62.07 29.88
CA LYS A 762 -35.40 -62.78 31.00
C LYS A 762 -35.81 -61.87 32.16
N ALA A 763 -35.18 -60.70 32.30
CA ALA A 763 -35.46 -59.75 33.37
C ALA A 763 -35.00 -58.34 32.99
N THR A 764 -35.68 -57.34 33.54
CA THR A 764 -35.21 -55.96 33.66
C THR A 764 -34.69 -55.74 35.09
N ASP A 765 -34.07 -54.60 35.37
CA ASP A 765 -33.61 -54.16 36.71
C ASP A 765 -32.27 -54.75 37.20
N SER A 766 -31.32 -55.03 36.29
CA SER A 766 -29.91 -55.26 36.69
C SER A 766 -29.09 -53.97 36.58
N ASP A 767 -28.06 -53.80 37.40
CA ASP A 767 -27.17 -52.63 37.34
C ASP A 767 -25.72 -53.06 37.12
N ALA A 768 -24.88 -52.18 36.59
CA ALA A 768 -23.44 -52.38 36.58
C ALA A 768 -22.71 -51.10 36.99
N PHE A 769 -21.67 -51.24 37.80
CA PHE A 769 -20.82 -50.13 38.23
C PHE A 769 -19.41 -50.40 37.75
N ILE A 770 -18.85 -49.47 36.97
CA ILE A 770 -17.53 -49.61 36.33
C ILE A 770 -16.68 -48.35 36.54
N GLU A 771 -15.39 -48.56 36.68
CA GLU A 771 -14.35 -47.53 36.77
C GLU A 771 -13.07 -48.05 36.10
N GLY A 772 -12.17 -47.15 35.71
CA GLY A 772 -10.89 -47.52 35.12
C GLY A 772 -10.59 -46.84 33.79
N LEU A 773 -9.58 -47.34 33.10
CA LEU A 773 -8.91 -46.60 32.03
C LEU A 773 -9.30 -47.10 30.64
N ILE A 774 -9.53 -46.14 29.74
CA ILE A 774 -9.68 -46.33 28.31
C ILE A 774 -8.51 -45.62 27.62
N ASP A 775 -7.73 -46.36 26.84
CA ASP A 775 -6.66 -45.79 26.01
C ASP A 775 -7.19 -45.58 24.59
N CYS A 776 -7.37 -44.33 24.18
CA CYS A 776 -7.94 -43.97 22.89
C CYS A 776 -7.00 -44.26 21.71
N ASN A 777 -5.68 -44.36 21.93
CA ASN A 777 -4.72 -44.70 20.86
C ASN A 777 -4.79 -46.19 20.50
N THR A 778 -4.84 -47.05 21.51
CA THR A 778 -4.93 -48.50 21.30
C THR A 778 -6.37 -49.01 21.29
N SER A 779 -7.35 -48.12 21.48
CA SER A 779 -8.75 -48.45 21.82
C SER A 779 -8.89 -49.42 22.99
N GLY A 780 -7.91 -49.47 23.90
CA GLY A 780 -7.78 -50.50 24.94
C GLY A 780 -8.67 -50.22 26.15
N LEU A 781 -9.23 -51.28 26.74
CA LEU A 781 -10.05 -51.22 27.95
C LEU A 781 -9.34 -51.90 29.12
N ASP A 782 -9.25 -51.22 30.26
CA ASP A 782 -8.90 -51.79 31.56
C ASP A 782 -9.86 -51.26 32.63
N LEU A 783 -11.07 -51.81 32.62
CA LEU A 783 -12.15 -51.40 33.52
C LEU A 783 -12.35 -52.46 34.60
N LYS A 784 -12.64 -52.02 35.81
CA LYS A 784 -13.00 -52.85 36.97
C LYS A 784 -14.36 -52.43 37.47
N GLY A 785 -15.10 -53.37 38.06
CA GLY A 785 -16.45 -53.07 38.46
C GLY A 785 -17.19 -54.24 39.06
N LYS A 786 -18.52 -54.10 39.11
CA LYS A 786 -19.43 -55.12 39.58
C LYS A 786 -20.75 -55.05 38.83
N VAL A 787 -21.35 -56.21 38.59
CA VAL A 787 -22.73 -56.36 38.13
C VAL A 787 -23.59 -56.69 39.33
N VAL A 788 -24.72 -56.01 39.48
CA VAL A 788 -25.75 -56.28 40.48
C VAL A 788 -26.96 -56.82 39.73
N LEU A 789 -27.27 -58.10 39.91
CA LEU A 789 -28.38 -58.74 39.20
C LEU A 789 -29.73 -58.27 39.73
N SER A 790 -30.78 -58.37 38.90
CA SER A 790 -32.13 -58.03 39.31
C SER A 790 -32.60 -58.85 40.53
N PRO A 791 -33.53 -58.32 41.35
CA PRO A 791 -34.07 -59.04 42.50
C PRO A 791 -34.63 -60.41 42.11
N GLU A 792 -35.34 -60.49 40.99
CA GLU A 792 -35.94 -61.73 40.48
C GLU A 792 -34.87 -62.77 40.11
N TYR A 793 -33.83 -62.35 39.36
CA TYR A 793 -32.78 -63.26 38.93
C TYR A 793 -31.92 -63.71 40.11
N SER A 794 -31.64 -62.81 41.04
CA SER A 794 -30.92 -63.08 42.28
C SER A 794 -31.64 -64.12 43.14
N ALA A 795 -32.95 -63.96 43.34
CA ALA A 795 -33.77 -64.91 44.08
C ALA A 795 -33.85 -66.28 43.39
N LYS A 796 -33.97 -66.30 42.05
CA LYS A 796 -34.00 -67.53 41.25
C LYS A 796 -32.69 -68.31 41.36
N LEU A 797 -31.54 -67.64 41.27
CA LEU A 797 -30.23 -68.28 41.40
C LEU A 797 -29.97 -68.76 42.84
N ALA A 798 -30.27 -67.92 43.84
CA ALA A 798 -30.18 -68.24 45.26
C ALA A 798 -30.97 -69.50 45.64
N LYS A 799 -32.18 -69.66 45.08
CA LYS A 799 -33.04 -70.84 45.30
C LYS A 799 -32.50 -72.10 44.64
N LYS A 800 -31.88 -71.99 43.46
CA LYS A 800 -31.31 -73.15 42.73
C LYS A 800 -30.01 -73.64 43.37
N THR A 801 -29.24 -72.79 44.06
CA THR A 801 -27.95 -73.16 44.64
C THR A 801 -27.69 -72.34 45.91
N GLU A 802 -27.92 -72.94 47.09
CA GLU A 802 -27.78 -72.26 48.39
C GLU A 802 -26.43 -71.53 48.62
N PRO A 803 -25.26 -72.04 48.18
CA PRO A 803 -24.00 -71.31 48.29
C PRO A 803 -23.96 -69.94 47.64
N LEU A 804 -24.80 -69.70 46.63
CA LEU A 804 -24.88 -68.40 45.96
C LEU A 804 -25.49 -67.32 46.87
N ASN A 805 -26.14 -67.69 47.98
CA ASN A 805 -26.63 -66.75 48.99
C ASN A 805 -25.51 -65.87 49.58
N ALA A 806 -24.25 -66.32 49.56
CA ALA A 806 -23.12 -65.52 50.02
C ALA A 806 -22.73 -64.37 49.10
N LEU A 807 -23.32 -64.30 47.90
CA LEU A 807 -23.12 -63.21 46.94
C LEU A 807 -24.22 -62.14 47.02
N LEU A 808 -25.22 -62.32 47.90
CA LEU A 808 -26.30 -61.36 48.07
C LEU A 808 -25.82 -60.15 48.89
N ASN A 809 -26.20 -58.96 48.44
CA ASN A 809 -26.08 -57.72 49.22
C ASN A 809 -27.24 -57.60 50.24
N PRO A 810 -27.26 -56.55 51.09
CA PRO A 810 -28.35 -56.32 52.04
C PRO A 810 -29.75 -56.21 51.40
N GLU A 811 -29.82 -55.83 50.13
CA GLU A 811 -31.05 -55.74 49.33
C GLU A 811 -31.46 -57.09 48.69
N ASN A 812 -30.79 -58.19 49.03
CA ASN A 812 -30.99 -59.53 48.45
C ASN A 812 -30.76 -59.61 46.93
N ARG A 813 -29.88 -58.75 46.40
CA ARG A 813 -29.41 -58.77 45.01
C ARG A 813 -28.00 -59.33 44.92
N MET A 814 -27.75 -60.18 43.94
CA MET A 814 -26.47 -60.85 43.74
C MET A 814 -25.45 -59.88 43.13
N VAL A 815 -24.29 -59.76 43.77
CA VAL A 815 -23.18 -58.90 43.35
C VAL A 815 -22.05 -59.73 42.77
N LEU A 816 -21.72 -59.48 41.50
CA LEU A 816 -20.70 -60.19 40.74
C LEU A 816 -19.59 -59.23 40.33
N PRO A 817 -18.42 -59.25 40.97
CA PRO A 817 -17.28 -58.43 40.57
C PRO A 817 -16.74 -58.84 39.20
N ILE A 818 -16.45 -57.85 38.36
CA ILE A 818 -16.00 -58.05 36.97
C ILE A 818 -14.82 -57.15 36.63
N THR A 819 -14.05 -57.57 35.62
CA THR A 819 -13.12 -56.69 34.89
C THR A 819 -13.45 -56.73 33.40
N VAL A 820 -13.49 -55.59 32.72
CA VAL A 820 -13.68 -55.52 31.27
C VAL A 820 -12.36 -55.15 30.62
N LYS A 821 -11.80 -56.11 29.88
CA LYS A 821 -10.56 -55.95 29.10
C LYS A 821 -10.83 -55.96 27.60
N GLY A 822 -9.79 -55.95 26.78
CA GLY A 822 -9.88 -56.02 25.32
C GLY A 822 -9.85 -54.62 24.71
N SER A 823 -10.64 -54.40 23.66
CA SER A 823 -10.77 -53.08 23.02
C SER A 823 -12.23 -52.62 22.96
N ILE A 824 -12.46 -51.33 22.70
CA ILE A 824 -13.81 -50.77 22.51
C ILE A 824 -14.61 -51.55 21.46
N ASN A 825 -13.96 -52.03 20.39
CA ASN A 825 -14.58 -52.82 19.33
C ASN A 825 -14.88 -54.28 19.74
N LYS A 826 -14.15 -54.82 20.71
CA LYS A 826 -14.29 -56.20 21.18
C LYS A 826 -14.08 -56.27 22.70
N PRO A 827 -15.03 -55.76 23.50
CA PRO A 827 -14.93 -55.77 24.95
C PRO A 827 -15.06 -57.20 25.48
N MET A 828 -14.27 -57.52 26.51
CA MET A 828 -14.23 -58.85 27.14
C MET A 828 -14.46 -58.71 28.65
N PRO A 829 -15.72 -58.82 29.12
CA PRO A 829 -16.02 -58.96 30.54
C PRO A 829 -15.50 -60.29 31.08
N ILE A 830 -14.83 -60.22 32.23
CA ILE A 830 -14.26 -61.36 32.94
C ILE A 830 -14.79 -61.32 34.37
N LEU A 831 -15.45 -62.38 34.81
CA LEU A 831 -15.93 -62.55 36.18
C LEU A 831 -14.75 -62.86 37.13
N ASP A 832 -14.75 -62.26 38.32
CA ASP A 832 -13.80 -62.60 39.40
C ASP A 832 -14.16 -63.95 40.04
N ILE A 833 -13.71 -65.03 39.40
CA ILE A 833 -13.90 -66.41 39.88
C ILE A 833 -13.29 -66.61 41.28
N PRO A 834 -12.07 -66.10 41.61
CA PRO A 834 -11.54 -66.16 42.96
C PRO A 834 -12.47 -65.58 44.03
N TYR A 835 -13.07 -64.41 43.77
CA TYR A 835 -14.05 -63.81 44.68
C TYR A 835 -15.27 -64.72 44.88
N VAL A 836 -15.87 -65.19 43.78
CA VAL A 836 -17.08 -66.03 43.82
C VAL A 836 -16.82 -67.34 44.56
N THR A 837 -15.74 -68.04 44.22
CA THR A 837 -15.37 -69.32 44.86
C THR A 837 -15.02 -69.15 46.34
N SER A 838 -14.34 -68.06 46.71
CA SER A 838 -14.04 -67.73 48.10
C SER A 838 -15.31 -67.44 48.91
N ALA A 839 -16.27 -66.71 48.33
CA ALA A 839 -17.56 -66.43 48.98
C ALA A 839 -18.36 -67.73 49.23
N MET A 840 -18.43 -68.62 48.23
CA MET A 840 -19.08 -69.93 48.38
C MET A 840 -18.34 -70.84 49.37
N ALA A 841 -17.00 -70.85 49.37
CA ALA A 841 -16.21 -71.65 50.31
C ALA A 841 -16.43 -71.16 51.75
N LYS A 842 -16.47 -69.84 51.98
CA LYS A 842 -16.84 -69.25 53.28
C LYS A 842 -18.27 -69.61 53.69
N TYR A 843 -19.21 -69.68 52.74
CA TYR A 843 -20.58 -70.14 53.00
C TYR A 843 -20.59 -71.60 53.47
N TYR A 844 -19.93 -72.51 52.75
CA TYR A 844 -19.83 -73.91 53.14
C TYR A 844 -19.12 -74.07 54.49
N GLY A 845 -18.02 -73.35 54.72
CA GLY A 845 -17.32 -73.34 56.00
C GLY A 845 -18.24 -72.91 57.15
N ARG A 846 -19.00 -71.81 56.98
CA ARG A 846 -19.99 -71.36 57.98
C ARG A 846 -21.12 -72.36 58.18
N LYS A 847 -21.70 -72.92 57.12
CA LYS A 847 -22.82 -73.85 57.21
C LYS A 847 -22.41 -75.20 57.84
N GLU A 848 -21.20 -75.68 57.54
CA GLU A 848 -20.65 -76.88 58.20
C GLU A 848 -20.25 -76.60 59.65
N LEU A 849 -19.75 -75.40 59.98
CA LEU A 849 -19.51 -74.98 61.36
C LEU A 849 -20.83 -74.80 62.15
N GLU A 850 -21.90 -74.31 61.53
CA GLU A 850 -23.25 -74.24 62.10
C GLU A 850 -23.83 -75.65 62.33
N LYS A 851 -23.72 -76.56 61.36
CA LYS A 851 -24.10 -77.97 61.52
C LYS A 851 -23.26 -78.70 62.56
N LEU A 852 -21.96 -78.39 62.65
CA LEU A 852 -21.11 -78.90 63.73
C LEU A 852 -21.63 -78.34 65.06
N GLY A 853 -21.80 -77.03 65.18
CA GLY A 853 -22.31 -76.37 66.39
C GLY A 853 -23.64 -76.92 66.88
N ASP A 854 -24.58 -77.20 65.97
CA ASP A 854 -25.85 -77.85 66.27
C ASP A 854 -25.68 -79.32 66.72
N LYS A 855 -24.67 -80.04 66.22
CA LYS A 855 -24.35 -81.44 66.61
C LYS A 855 -23.56 -81.56 67.92
N ILE A 856 -22.74 -80.58 68.28
CA ILE A 856 -21.99 -80.52 69.55
C ILE A 856 -22.71 -79.73 70.65
N GLY A 857 -23.95 -79.29 70.42
CA GLY A 857 -24.79 -78.67 71.46
C GLY A 857 -24.34 -77.28 71.89
N LEU A 858 -23.81 -76.47 70.96
CA LEU A 858 -23.43 -75.09 71.27
C LEU A 858 -24.68 -74.19 71.40
N PRO A 859 -24.70 -73.26 72.37
CA PRO A 859 -25.82 -72.34 72.58
C PRO A 859 -26.10 -71.49 71.34
N LYS A 860 -27.38 -71.34 70.99
CA LYS A 860 -27.78 -70.47 69.88
C LYS A 860 -27.47 -69.02 70.24
N LYS A 861 -27.16 -68.23 69.21
CA LYS A 861 -26.79 -66.81 69.29
C LYS A 861 -27.76 -66.04 70.21
N GLY A 862 -27.34 -65.74 71.44
CA GLY A 862 -28.14 -65.03 72.43
C GLY A 862 -28.26 -65.72 73.80
N ASP A 863 -27.88 -66.99 73.93
CA ASP A 863 -27.91 -67.67 75.23
C ASP A 863 -26.77 -67.18 76.14
N LYS A 864 -27.15 -66.69 77.32
CA LYS A 864 -26.24 -66.40 78.43
C LYS A 864 -26.13 -67.66 79.28
N ASP A 865 -24.92 -68.13 79.53
CA ASP A 865 -24.68 -69.13 80.56
C ASP A 865 -25.13 -68.59 81.93
N GLN A 866 -25.58 -69.47 82.83
CA GLN A 866 -26.22 -69.15 84.13
C GLN A 866 -25.38 -68.28 85.10
N GLN A 867 -24.21 -67.77 84.71
CA GLN A 867 -23.38 -66.82 85.49
C GLN A 867 -22.86 -65.61 84.70
N GLY A 868 -23.31 -65.34 83.47
CA GLY A 868 -23.08 -64.04 82.82
C GLY A 868 -21.63 -63.69 82.43
N LYS A 869 -20.73 -64.68 82.28
CA LYS A 869 -19.41 -64.48 81.65
C LYS A 869 -19.39 -65.02 80.21
N LYS A 870 -18.75 -64.28 79.30
CA LYS A 870 -18.55 -64.68 77.89
C LYS A 870 -17.82 -66.02 77.81
N SER A 871 -18.37 -66.95 77.01
CA SER A 871 -17.79 -68.26 76.75
C SER A 871 -16.44 -68.14 76.01
N PRO A 872 -15.34 -68.76 76.50
CA PRO A 872 -14.03 -68.77 75.83
C PRO A 872 -14.06 -69.43 74.44
N ILE A 873 -15.04 -70.29 74.18
CA ILE A 873 -15.19 -71.03 72.92
C ILE A 873 -15.77 -70.12 71.82
N GLY A 874 -16.58 -69.12 72.21
CA GLY A 874 -17.17 -68.16 71.27
C GLY A 874 -16.16 -67.20 70.63
N ASP A 875 -15.08 -66.87 71.34
CA ASP A 875 -14.02 -66.00 70.83
C ASP A 875 -13.03 -66.76 69.93
N ILE A 876 -12.76 -68.04 70.20
CA ILE A 876 -11.94 -68.91 69.32
C ILE A 876 -12.60 -69.08 67.94
N LEU A 877 -13.92 -69.28 67.90
CA LEU A 877 -14.67 -69.35 66.64
C LEU A 877 -14.70 -68.00 65.89
N LYS A 878 -14.64 -66.88 66.63
CA LYS A 878 -14.60 -65.53 66.06
C LYS A 878 -13.25 -65.20 65.41
N ASP A 879 -12.16 -65.73 65.96
CA ASP A 879 -10.81 -65.59 65.40
C ASP A 879 -10.52 -66.57 64.26
N ILE A 880 -11.22 -67.72 64.19
CA ILE A 880 -11.17 -68.64 63.03
C ILE A 880 -12.06 -68.16 61.86
N LEU A 881 -13.10 -67.36 62.13
CA LEU A 881 -14.08 -66.85 61.14
C LEU A 881 -13.78 -65.45 60.58
N LYS A 882 -12.82 -64.72 61.16
CA LYS A 882 -12.21 -63.52 60.57
C LYS A 882 -11.21 -63.92 59.49
#